data_AF-A0A1Y5K9V6-F1
#
_entry.id   AF-A0A1Y5K9V6-F1
#
_cell.length_a   1.000
_cell.length_b   1.000
_cell.length_c   1.000
_cell.angle_alpha   90.00
_cell.angle_beta   90.00
_cell.angle_gamma   90.00
#
_symmetry.space_group_name_H-M   'P 1'
#
loop_
_entity.id
_entity.type
_entity.pdbx_description
1 polymer ?
#
loop_
_entity_poly.entity_id
_entity_poly.type
_entity_poly.pdbx_seq_one_letter_code
_entity_poly.pdbx_strand_id
1 'polypeptide(L)'
;MAGFTEKGLKLESSVAGTMAALLPAAGPVGAGIATAIGSVAFIMEVLSWMENDTTIPDALRDIGKQIDGIIFVLNLLDERMDELVNEVAKESNRGTNRDLLDYLDEIRQVHLAMRVPSPDIETAVRNANAVGITLDKFLRNDYDIWRWTDVVTKEVFDPQTGNTHDVTSLASNVFKHLPTLPVYLMAVLTWLAAREKVVQMNARHRLDDDAGRIARHLAAVSVRPGFDKYAGGEASEPHSIPEHIKWQIRAFPIASDKHPVNRVCRFMFELRNWMNGDVKRGDHFDLTMESDHVLCTVNPDNLGSPSLEIDAETECGIEVLQALAETLERVSHAGTVRKPFVGRFSTEETYAPACLYVIAQNAELRWYRNEEAAKPGGSKEWTGPITIGNGWGEFKTVFSGGGAALYGILPDGKLMWYGHDGYFEGTGSWRGAPIQVGHGWNGFKSVFPGGEYIVYSIHPNGDLIWYRHDGAAYGGDEATWAPGVKVGTGWGGYANVFSGGYGVIYAIREDGVLERHVHAGYLKGTSEWEPRAEIGTGWNGFQAVAAAADGVLYAFTRDGRVLWYRYGKRKKPAAEGIRDWMKVKELKFKGAVRSQPVIKGTISQTVLKPKRFPGLAQLPDSAIPVENWKKHELIELKKHPTLADFVAMTWEGPVEVMRGLSGFRNVFPLMNPPFRGPN
;
A
#
# COMPACT_ATOMS: atom_id res chain seq x y z
N MET A 1 40.15 -18.72 20.97
CA MET A 1 41.58 -18.39 20.75
C MET A 1 41.76 -16.92 21.12
N ALA A 2 42.98 -16.39 21.23
CA ALA A 2 43.14 -14.94 21.26
C ALA A 2 42.77 -14.37 19.90
N GLY A 3 42.06 -13.24 19.86
CA GLY A 3 41.79 -12.52 18.63
C GLY A 3 43.04 -11.82 18.13
N PHE A 4 43.10 -11.54 16.82
CA PHE A 4 44.19 -10.79 16.20
C PHE A 4 43.64 -9.65 15.35
N THR A 5 44.42 -8.60 15.20
CA THR A 5 44.18 -7.51 14.25
C THR A 5 44.76 -7.85 12.88
N GLU A 6 44.39 -7.06 11.86
CA GLU A 6 44.94 -7.11 10.49
C GLU A 6 46.48 -7.10 10.48
N LYS A 7 47.11 -6.36 11.38
CA LYS A 7 48.57 -6.22 11.51
C LYS A 7 49.23 -7.34 12.33
N GLY A 8 48.50 -8.41 12.65
CA GLY A 8 48.99 -9.55 13.43
C GLY A 8 49.17 -9.29 14.93
N LEU A 9 48.83 -8.09 15.43
CA LEU A 9 48.88 -7.80 16.87
C LEU A 9 47.70 -8.50 17.57
N LYS A 10 47.96 -9.08 18.75
CA LYS A 10 46.94 -9.72 19.58
C LYS A 10 45.93 -8.67 20.07
N LEU A 11 44.64 -8.95 19.94
CA LEU A 11 43.56 -8.07 20.39
C LEU A 11 43.17 -8.45 21.83
N GLU A 12 43.19 -7.50 22.76
CA GLU A 12 42.74 -7.71 24.13
C GLU A 12 41.30 -7.24 24.35
N SER A 13 40.92 -6.09 23.77
CA SER A 13 39.56 -5.58 23.83
C SER A 13 39.25 -4.64 22.66
N SER A 14 37.99 -4.68 22.20
CA SER A 14 37.44 -3.89 21.10
C SER A 14 36.00 -3.54 21.39
N VAL A 15 35.57 -2.31 21.05
CA VAL A 15 34.17 -1.86 21.22
C VAL A 15 33.19 -2.72 20.43
N ALA A 16 33.58 -3.21 19.24
CA ALA A 16 32.73 -4.14 18.47
C ALA A 16 32.57 -5.50 19.17
N GLY A 17 33.59 -5.95 19.94
CA GLY A 17 33.50 -7.14 20.79
C GLY A 17 32.56 -6.92 21.98
N THR A 18 32.67 -5.77 22.67
CA THR A 18 31.75 -5.39 23.75
C THR A 18 30.31 -5.28 23.25
N MET A 19 30.10 -4.68 22.07
CA MET A 19 28.79 -4.60 21.40
C MET A 19 28.23 -5.98 21.03
N ALA A 20 29.04 -6.87 20.46
CA ALA A 20 28.63 -8.24 20.12
C ALA A 20 28.22 -9.04 21.37
N ALA A 21 28.86 -8.80 22.53
CA ALA A 21 28.44 -9.37 23.81
C ALA A 21 27.18 -8.69 24.39
N LEU A 22 26.95 -7.41 24.09
CA LEU A 22 25.82 -6.64 24.61
C LEU A 22 24.50 -6.87 23.89
N LEU A 23 24.50 -7.01 22.56
CA LEU A 23 23.27 -7.24 21.79
C LEU A 23 22.45 -8.46 22.28
N PRO A 24 23.01 -9.65 22.55
CA PRO A 24 22.25 -10.74 23.15
C PRO A 24 21.93 -10.50 24.65
N ALA A 25 22.81 -9.83 25.39
CA ALA A 25 22.62 -9.58 26.83
C ALA A 25 21.50 -8.56 27.13
N ALA A 26 21.26 -7.61 26.22
CA ALA A 26 20.15 -6.65 26.26
C ALA A 26 18.76 -7.29 25.95
N GLY A 27 18.69 -8.62 25.85
CA GLY A 27 17.43 -9.36 25.72
C GLY A 27 16.63 -8.96 24.46
N PRO A 28 15.29 -8.82 24.56
CA PRO A 28 14.46 -8.50 23.39
C PRO A 28 14.85 -7.21 22.66
N VAL A 29 15.43 -6.23 23.36
CA VAL A 29 15.85 -4.95 22.77
C VAL A 29 17.06 -5.16 21.86
N GLY A 30 18.14 -5.74 22.39
CA GLY A 30 19.34 -5.99 21.62
C GLY A 30 19.18 -7.06 20.53
N ALA A 31 18.29 -8.04 20.72
CA ALA A 31 17.87 -8.97 19.67
C ALA A 31 17.11 -8.27 18.52
N GLY A 32 16.29 -7.26 18.84
CA GLY A 32 15.63 -6.41 17.85
C GLY A 32 16.61 -5.55 17.04
N ILE A 33 17.68 -5.07 17.69
CA ILE A 33 18.74 -4.29 17.02
C ILE A 33 19.63 -5.19 16.16
N ALA A 34 20.05 -6.35 16.67
CA ALA A 34 20.79 -7.35 15.89
C ALA A 34 20.04 -7.74 14.60
N THR A 35 18.73 -7.94 14.72
CA THR A 35 17.85 -8.14 13.56
C THR A 35 17.89 -6.95 12.61
N ALA A 36 17.79 -5.70 13.11
CA ALA A 36 17.81 -4.51 12.25
C ALA A 36 19.16 -4.21 11.56
N ILE A 37 20.28 -4.69 12.12
CA ILE A 37 21.62 -4.56 11.53
C ILE A 37 21.78 -5.50 10.33
N GLY A 38 21.45 -6.79 10.49
CA GLY A 38 21.70 -7.82 9.48
C GLY A 38 20.53 -8.11 8.53
N SER A 39 19.29 -7.82 8.92
CA SER A 39 18.10 -8.26 8.17
C SER A 39 17.62 -7.25 7.13
N VAL A 40 17.77 -7.61 5.85
CA VAL A 40 17.09 -6.94 4.72
C VAL A 40 15.59 -6.82 4.96
N ALA A 41 14.96 -7.83 5.58
CA ALA A 41 13.52 -7.86 5.79
C ALA A 41 13.04 -6.67 6.62
N PHE A 42 13.75 -6.28 7.69
CA PHE A 42 13.41 -5.10 8.49
C PHE A 42 13.47 -3.80 7.67
N ILE A 43 14.56 -3.60 6.91
CA ILE A 43 14.74 -2.41 6.06
C ILE A 43 13.66 -2.35 4.97
N MET A 44 13.41 -3.47 4.30
CA MET A 44 12.42 -3.56 3.23
C MET A 44 10.97 -3.49 3.74
N GLU A 45 10.68 -3.95 4.95
CA GLU A 45 9.39 -3.78 5.61
C GLU A 45 9.14 -2.29 5.93
N VAL A 46 10.08 -1.62 6.59
CA VAL A 46 10.01 -0.18 6.91
C VAL A 46 9.92 0.68 5.65
N LEU A 47 10.63 0.33 4.57
CA LEU A 47 10.52 1.01 3.28
C LEU A 47 9.19 0.71 2.57
N SER A 48 8.73 -0.54 2.55
CA SER A 48 7.42 -0.93 1.99
C SER A 48 6.27 -0.19 2.69
N TRP A 49 6.38 0.01 4.00
CA TRP A 49 5.45 0.82 4.77
C TRP A 49 5.50 2.32 4.41
N MET A 50 6.69 2.87 4.10
CA MET A 50 6.84 4.24 3.57
C MET A 50 6.34 4.41 2.11
N GLU A 51 6.29 3.34 1.33
CA GLU A 51 5.75 3.38 -0.04
C GLU A 51 4.22 3.58 -0.10
N ASN A 52 3.50 3.40 1.03
CA ASN A 52 2.04 3.42 1.09
C ASN A 52 1.50 4.24 2.28
N ASP A 53 0.60 5.18 2.00
CA ASP A 53 0.01 6.13 2.96
C ASP A 53 -0.57 5.49 4.22
N THR A 54 -1.19 4.30 4.11
CA THR A 54 -1.88 3.66 5.25
C THR A 54 -0.91 3.09 6.28
N THR A 55 0.36 2.85 5.91
CA THR A 55 1.38 2.16 6.72
C THR A 55 2.53 3.06 7.17
N ILE A 56 2.56 4.33 6.75
CA ILE A 56 3.50 5.33 7.28
C ILE A 56 3.48 5.41 8.83
N PRO A 57 2.34 5.27 9.53
CA PRO A 57 2.31 5.23 11.00
C PRO A 57 3.07 4.02 11.59
N ASP A 58 3.05 2.86 10.93
CA ASP A 58 3.79 1.66 11.32
C ASP A 58 5.30 1.83 11.11
N ALA A 59 5.71 2.35 9.94
CA ALA A 59 7.11 2.72 9.67
C ALA A 59 7.66 3.67 10.72
N LEU A 60 6.92 4.74 11.03
CA LEU A 60 7.33 5.69 12.07
C LEU A 60 7.39 5.00 13.44
N ARG A 61 6.37 4.23 13.85
CA ARG A 61 6.38 3.51 15.13
C ARG A 61 7.63 2.64 15.29
N ASP A 62 8.02 1.92 14.25
CA ASP A 62 9.04 0.87 14.37
C ASP A 62 10.46 1.40 14.13
N ILE A 63 10.63 2.49 13.37
CA ILE A 63 11.82 3.35 13.45
C ILE A 63 11.98 3.89 14.88
N GLY A 64 10.90 4.39 15.49
CA GLY A 64 10.93 4.92 16.86
C GLY A 64 11.36 3.88 17.91
N LYS A 65 10.83 2.64 17.82
CA LYS A 65 11.26 1.52 18.67
C LYS A 65 12.76 1.23 18.54
N GLN A 66 13.30 1.23 17.32
CA GLN A 66 14.71 0.95 17.10
C GLN A 66 15.60 2.09 17.60
N ILE A 67 15.20 3.35 17.40
CA ILE A 67 15.87 4.52 18.01
C ILE A 67 15.95 4.38 19.54
N ASP A 68 14.81 4.15 20.20
CA ASP A 68 14.76 3.99 21.66
C ASP A 68 15.60 2.79 22.13
N GLY A 69 15.61 1.69 21.37
CA GLY A 69 16.43 0.51 21.64
C GLY A 69 17.94 0.77 21.49
N ILE A 70 18.35 1.47 20.43
CA ILE A 70 19.77 1.80 20.20
C ILE A 70 20.27 2.74 21.30
N ILE A 71 19.47 3.74 21.72
CA ILE A 71 19.79 4.58 22.90
C ILE A 71 20.04 3.72 24.14
N PHE A 72 19.19 2.72 24.40
CA PHE A 72 19.38 1.81 25.53
C PHE A 72 20.72 1.04 25.45
N VAL A 73 21.07 0.51 24.27
CA VAL A 73 22.33 -0.25 24.10
C VAL A 73 23.58 0.66 24.09
N LEU A 74 23.51 1.89 23.58
CA LEU A 74 24.61 2.86 23.63
C LEU A 74 24.92 3.33 25.06
N ASN A 75 23.89 3.52 25.90
CA ASN A 75 24.08 3.80 27.33
C ASN A 75 24.70 2.61 28.07
N LEU A 76 24.21 1.40 27.81
CA LEU A 76 24.75 0.16 28.39
C LEU A 76 26.17 -0.16 27.87
N LEU A 77 26.54 0.33 26.69
CA LEU A 77 27.92 0.33 26.20
C LEU A 77 28.79 1.30 27.00
N ASP A 78 28.31 2.51 27.31
CA ASP A 78 29.07 3.49 28.11
C ASP A 78 29.39 2.95 29.51
N GLU A 79 28.42 2.31 30.17
CA GLU A 79 28.60 1.61 31.45
C GLU A 79 29.69 0.53 31.38
N ARG A 80 29.80 -0.19 30.25
CA ARG A 80 30.78 -1.27 30.05
C ARG A 80 32.10 -0.84 29.40
N MET A 81 32.27 0.44 29.03
CA MET A 81 33.56 0.91 28.52
C MET A 81 34.68 0.80 29.56
N ASP A 82 34.36 0.68 30.85
CA ASP A 82 35.34 0.45 31.90
C ASP A 82 36.12 -0.87 31.76
N GLU A 83 35.59 -1.83 30.98
CA GLU A 83 36.26 -3.08 30.59
C GLU A 83 37.45 -2.87 29.63
N LEU A 84 37.54 -1.72 28.96
CA LEU A 84 38.70 -1.37 28.14
C LEU A 84 39.90 -1.12 29.05
N VAL A 85 40.95 -1.93 28.90
CA VAL A 85 42.12 -1.97 29.82
C VAL A 85 42.98 -0.68 29.79
N ASN A 86 42.73 0.25 28.86
CA ASN A 86 43.51 1.47 28.68
C ASN A 86 42.64 2.74 28.71
N GLU A 87 42.97 3.68 29.60
CA GLU A 87 42.23 4.93 29.82
C GLU A 87 42.17 5.86 28.58
N VAL A 88 43.15 5.80 27.68
CA VAL A 88 43.12 6.59 26.43
C VAL A 88 42.15 5.97 25.42
N ALA A 89 42.05 4.64 25.38
CA ALA A 89 41.01 3.97 24.59
C ALA A 89 39.61 4.24 25.16
N LYS A 90 39.47 4.22 26.49
CA LYS A 90 38.21 4.56 27.18
C LYS A 90 37.69 5.92 26.80
N GLU A 91 38.47 6.99 27.00
CA GLU A 91 37.96 8.34 26.74
C GLU A 91 37.79 8.63 25.24
N SER A 92 38.66 8.07 24.39
CA SER A 92 38.47 8.10 22.93
C SER A 92 37.12 7.50 22.52
N ASN A 93 36.80 6.30 23.01
CA ASN A 93 35.59 5.58 22.63
C ASN A 93 34.34 6.18 23.33
N ARG A 94 34.45 6.67 24.56
CA ARG A 94 33.35 7.41 25.23
C ARG A 94 33.03 8.72 24.51
N GLY A 95 34.02 9.42 23.94
CA GLY A 95 33.79 10.55 23.04
C GLY A 95 32.87 10.16 21.87
N THR A 96 33.31 9.19 21.05
CA THR A 96 32.54 8.68 19.90
C THR A 96 31.14 8.18 20.28
N ASN A 97 30.98 7.59 21.47
CA ASN A 97 29.69 7.11 21.99
C ASN A 97 28.73 8.26 22.37
N ARG A 98 29.24 9.33 22.98
CA ARG A 98 28.48 10.55 23.28
C ARG A 98 28.02 11.23 21.99
N ASP A 99 28.93 11.37 21.01
CA ASP A 99 28.60 11.95 19.69
C ASP A 99 27.47 11.16 18.99
N LEU A 100 27.52 9.81 19.05
CA LEU A 100 26.45 8.95 18.52
C LEU A 100 25.12 9.09 19.29
N LEU A 101 25.14 9.26 20.61
CA LEU A 101 23.95 9.51 21.43
C LEU A 101 23.31 10.87 21.07
N ASP A 102 24.12 11.92 20.91
CA ASP A 102 23.66 13.24 20.52
C ASP A 102 23.04 13.24 19.10
N TYR A 103 23.68 12.57 18.13
CA TYR A 103 23.11 12.42 16.79
C TYR A 103 21.78 11.63 16.83
N LEU A 104 21.70 10.61 17.70
CA LEU A 104 20.50 9.79 17.83
C LEU A 104 19.34 10.54 18.49
N ASP A 105 19.60 11.45 19.43
CA ASP A 105 18.55 12.33 19.95
C ASP A 105 18.12 13.42 18.95
N GLU A 106 19.03 14.00 18.16
CA GLU A 106 18.67 14.88 17.02
C GLU A 106 17.69 14.16 16.06
N ILE A 107 17.98 12.91 15.69
CA ILE A 107 17.12 12.06 14.85
C ILE A 107 15.79 11.79 15.57
N ARG A 108 15.82 11.47 16.87
CA ARG A 108 14.65 11.17 17.70
C ARG A 108 13.70 12.34 17.85
N GLN A 109 14.22 13.56 18.05
CA GLN A 109 13.42 14.79 18.16
C GLN A 109 12.60 15.01 16.88
N VAL A 110 13.22 14.88 15.70
CA VAL A 110 12.49 15.02 14.43
C VAL A 110 11.56 13.84 14.16
N HIS A 111 11.97 12.61 14.50
CA HIS A 111 11.10 11.44 14.43
C HIS A 111 9.79 11.65 15.23
N LEU A 112 9.89 12.12 16.48
CA LEU A 112 8.74 12.45 17.32
C LEU A 112 7.90 13.57 16.72
N ALA A 113 8.53 14.63 16.17
CA ALA A 113 7.82 15.70 15.48
C ALA A 113 7.09 15.24 14.20
N MET A 114 7.52 14.14 13.56
CA MET A 114 6.84 13.56 12.40
C MET A 114 5.61 12.71 12.75
N ARG A 115 5.54 12.15 13.95
CA ARG A 115 4.38 11.34 14.43
C ARG A 115 3.12 12.18 14.62
N VAL A 116 3.25 13.51 14.75
CA VAL A 116 2.13 14.44 14.73
C VAL A 116 1.77 14.80 13.27
N PRO A 117 0.48 14.81 12.89
CA PRO A 117 0.05 15.39 11.63
C PRO A 117 0.50 16.85 11.53
N SER A 118 1.40 17.14 10.59
CA SER A 118 1.96 18.50 10.41
C SER A 118 1.04 19.26 9.45
N PRO A 119 0.51 20.43 9.84
CA PRO A 119 -0.46 21.18 9.05
C PRO A 119 0.18 22.03 7.93
N ASP A 120 1.52 22.13 7.90
CA ASP A 120 2.24 23.13 7.12
C ASP A 120 3.50 22.58 6.44
N ILE A 121 3.79 23.11 5.25
CA ILE A 121 4.96 22.72 4.44
C ILE A 121 6.28 23.14 5.12
N GLU A 122 6.26 24.24 5.89
CA GLU A 122 7.47 24.79 6.52
C GLU A 122 8.06 23.84 7.55
N THR A 123 7.21 23.25 8.39
CA THR A 123 7.58 22.24 9.37
C THR A 123 8.03 20.94 8.71
N ALA A 124 7.39 20.52 7.61
CA ALA A 124 7.87 19.36 6.86
C ALA A 124 9.28 19.58 6.27
N VAL A 125 9.51 20.73 5.63
CA VAL A 125 10.83 21.09 5.04
C VAL A 125 11.90 21.22 6.13
N ARG A 126 11.61 21.96 7.21
CA ARG A 126 12.53 22.13 8.34
C ARG A 126 12.94 20.79 8.94
N ASN A 127 11.99 19.87 9.14
CA ASN A 127 12.25 18.54 9.67
C ASN A 127 13.12 17.71 8.71
N ALA A 128 12.82 17.72 7.41
CA ALA A 128 13.61 16.98 6.41
C ALA A 128 15.04 17.50 6.28
N ASN A 129 15.24 18.83 6.32
CA ASN A 129 16.57 19.43 6.23
C ASN A 129 17.36 19.22 7.55
N ALA A 130 16.70 19.25 8.71
CA ALA A 130 17.33 18.98 10.01
C ALA A 130 17.94 17.57 10.10
N VAL A 131 17.16 16.51 9.82
CA VAL A 131 17.71 15.13 9.80
C VAL A 131 18.74 14.98 8.68
N GLY A 132 18.56 15.68 7.55
CA GLY A 132 19.55 15.70 6.47
C GLY A 132 20.91 16.25 6.89
N ILE A 133 20.94 17.26 7.77
CA ILE A 133 22.16 17.82 8.35
C ILE A 133 22.80 16.81 9.32
N THR A 134 22.03 16.21 10.23
CA THR A 134 22.51 15.17 11.15
C THR A 134 23.08 13.96 10.38
N LEU A 135 22.38 13.53 9.34
CA LEU A 135 22.78 12.42 8.48
C LEU A 135 24.06 12.72 7.70
N ASP A 136 24.26 13.96 7.24
CA ASP A 136 25.49 14.38 6.54
C ASP A 136 26.75 14.32 7.43
N LYS A 137 26.63 14.46 8.76
CA LYS A 137 27.77 14.41 9.71
C LYS A 137 28.64 13.17 9.49
N PHE A 138 27.99 12.00 9.46
CA PHE A 138 28.57 10.66 9.29
C PHE A 138 29.48 10.49 8.05
N LEU A 139 29.35 11.35 7.03
CA LEU A 139 30.09 11.25 5.76
C LEU A 139 30.87 12.51 5.37
N ARG A 140 30.80 13.59 6.17
CA ARG A 140 31.42 14.89 5.85
C ARG A 140 32.40 15.34 6.92
N ASN A 141 31.87 15.95 7.98
CA ASN A 141 32.69 16.59 9.02
C ASN A 141 33.27 15.55 9.99
N ASP A 142 32.49 14.49 10.25
CA ASP A 142 32.69 13.58 11.36
C ASP A 142 32.84 12.14 10.84
N TYR A 143 33.54 11.95 9.71
CA TYR A 143 33.80 10.62 9.12
C TYR A 143 34.48 9.65 10.10
N ASP A 144 35.25 10.19 11.05
CA ASP A 144 35.91 9.41 12.09
C ASP A 144 34.93 8.85 13.15
N ILE A 145 33.62 9.16 13.10
CA ILE A 145 32.55 8.48 13.88
C ILE A 145 32.44 6.97 13.58
N TRP A 146 33.01 6.51 12.46
CA TRP A 146 33.15 5.10 12.10
C TRP A 146 34.41 4.44 12.69
N ARG A 147 35.29 5.23 13.32
CA ARG A 147 36.61 4.80 13.77
C ARG A 147 36.68 4.74 15.29
N TRP A 148 37.21 3.63 15.79
CA TRP A 148 37.31 3.35 17.21
C TRP A 148 38.74 2.97 17.60
N THR A 149 39.04 3.02 18.90
CA THR A 149 40.35 2.67 19.46
C THR A 149 40.29 1.32 20.16
N ASP A 150 40.97 0.32 19.61
CA ASP A 150 41.14 -1.00 20.23
C ASP A 150 42.36 -1.02 21.18
N VAL A 151 42.31 -1.90 22.18
CA VAL A 151 43.48 -2.24 23.02
C VAL A 151 44.10 -3.54 22.50
N VAL A 152 45.38 -3.47 22.13
CA VAL A 152 46.14 -4.56 21.53
C VAL A 152 47.41 -4.84 22.31
N THR A 153 47.94 -6.06 22.21
CA THR A 153 49.27 -6.41 22.72
C THR A 153 50.24 -6.56 21.57
N LYS A 154 51.43 -5.97 21.76
CA LYS A 154 52.56 -6.07 20.85
C LYS A 154 53.72 -6.77 21.56
N GLU A 155 54.22 -7.83 20.93
CA GLU A 155 55.50 -8.43 21.29
C GLU A 155 56.65 -7.44 21.02
N VAL A 156 57.47 -7.19 22.04
CA VAL A 156 58.68 -6.36 21.96
C VAL A 156 59.89 -7.22 22.30
N PHE A 157 60.79 -7.38 21.34
CA PHE A 157 62.09 -8.01 21.55
C PHE A 157 63.04 -7.03 22.24
N ASP A 158 63.60 -7.43 23.39
CA ASP A 158 64.68 -6.70 24.05
C ASP A 158 66.05 -7.23 23.58
N PRO A 159 66.83 -6.44 22.81
CA PRO A 159 68.15 -6.86 22.34
C PRO A 159 69.22 -6.93 23.43
N GLN A 160 68.95 -6.48 24.66
CA GLN A 160 69.90 -6.58 25.78
C GLN A 160 69.75 -7.89 26.56
N THR A 161 68.52 -8.36 26.81
CA THR A 161 68.29 -9.65 27.49
C THR A 161 68.03 -10.83 26.53
N GLY A 162 67.73 -10.55 25.26
CA GLY A 162 67.39 -11.57 24.25
C GLY A 162 65.97 -12.15 24.41
N ASN A 163 65.15 -11.58 25.29
CA ASN A 163 63.77 -12.03 25.53
C ASN A 163 62.75 -11.16 24.80
N THR A 164 61.62 -11.77 24.44
CA THR A 164 60.42 -11.06 24.00
C THR A 164 59.49 -10.83 25.18
N HIS A 165 58.87 -9.65 25.28
CA HIS A 165 57.87 -9.34 26.29
C HIS A 165 56.66 -8.64 25.67
N ASP A 166 55.48 -8.90 26.24
CA ASP A 166 54.21 -8.31 25.81
C ASP A 166 54.07 -6.87 26.33
N VAL A 167 53.72 -5.94 25.43
CA VAL A 167 53.45 -4.54 25.76
C VAL A 167 52.07 -4.14 25.25
N THR A 168 51.20 -3.70 26.17
CA THR A 168 49.90 -3.12 25.83
C THR A 168 50.07 -1.85 25.00
N SER A 169 49.36 -1.76 23.89
CA SER A 169 49.37 -0.65 22.95
C SER A 169 47.96 -0.38 22.43
N LEU A 170 47.83 0.63 21.55
CA LEU A 170 46.56 1.07 21.00
C LEU A 170 46.55 0.94 19.49
N ALA A 171 45.48 0.34 18.96
CA ALA A 171 45.15 0.45 17.54
C ALA A 171 44.00 1.46 17.42
N SER A 172 44.36 2.73 17.27
CA SER A 172 43.41 3.82 17.01
C SER A 172 42.99 3.86 15.53
N ASN A 173 41.93 4.61 15.26
CA ASN A 173 41.41 4.90 13.91
C ASN A 173 40.89 3.66 13.13
N VAL A 174 40.59 2.55 13.82
CA VAL A 174 40.14 1.29 13.23
C VAL A 174 38.64 1.36 12.93
N PHE A 175 38.25 1.09 11.68
CA PHE A 175 36.84 1.05 11.28
C PHE A 175 36.07 -0.03 12.05
N LYS A 176 34.91 0.32 12.60
CA LYS A 176 33.92 -0.62 13.17
C LYS A 176 32.53 -0.31 12.62
N HIS A 177 31.83 -1.34 12.18
CA HIS A 177 30.41 -1.20 11.81
C HIS A 177 29.52 -0.99 13.05
N LEU A 178 29.87 -1.55 14.21
CA LEU A 178 29.15 -1.33 15.48
C LEU A 178 29.93 -0.44 16.45
N PRO A 179 29.26 0.48 17.16
CA PRO A 179 27.81 0.76 17.13
C PRO A 179 27.32 1.73 16.02
N THR A 180 28.20 2.28 15.18
CA THR A 180 27.90 3.40 14.27
C THR A 180 26.80 3.10 13.21
N LEU A 181 26.79 1.88 12.63
CA LEU A 181 25.88 1.49 11.55
C LEU A 181 24.38 1.58 11.92
N PRO A 182 23.86 1.00 13.03
CA PRO A 182 22.45 1.14 13.38
C PRO A 182 22.01 2.60 13.57
N VAL A 183 22.86 3.49 14.10
CA VAL A 183 22.56 4.93 14.21
C VAL A 183 22.44 5.56 12.82
N TYR A 184 23.39 5.27 11.93
CA TYR A 184 23.37 5.72 10.53
C TYR A 184 22.12 5.22 9.76
N LEU A 185 21.72 3.96 9.95
CA LEU A 185 20.51 3.40 9.35
C LEU A 185 19.25 4.13 9.82
N MET A 186 19.13 4.43 11.12
CA MET A 186 18.03 5.23 11.64
C MET A 186 18.04 6.67 11.09
N ALA A 187 19.22 7.27 10.91
CA ALA A 187 19.37 8.58 10.29
C ALA A 187 18.84 8.58 8.84
N VAL A 188 19.25 7.60 8.01
CA VAL A 188 18.79 7.51 6.62
C VAL A 188 17.29 7.23 6.53
N LEU A 189 16.75 6.27 7.30
CA LEU A 189 15.32 5.94 7.25
C LEU A 189 14.44 7.10 7.75
N THR A 190 14.86 7.80 8.81
CA THR A 190 14.13 8.97 9.34
C THR A 190 14.20 10.14 8.36
N TRP A 191 15.36 10.37 7.72
CA TRP A 191 15.51 11.39 6.68
C TRP A 191 14.64 11.07 5.45
N LEU A 192 14.64 9.82 4.98
CA LEU A 192 13.81 9.38 3.85
C LEU A 192 12.31 9.59 4.14
N ALA A 193 11.84 9.25 5.34
CA ALA A 193 10.46 9.52 5.77
C ALA A 193 10.11 11.02 5.78
N ALA A 194 11.00 11.86 6.34
CA ALA A 194 10.81 13.31 6.41
C ALA A 194 10.79 13.95 5.02
N ARG A 195 11.76 13.56 4.18
CA ARG A 195 11.90 13.96 2.78
C ARG A 195 10.66 13.60 1.96
N GLU A 196 10.17 12.38 2.10
CA GLU A 196 9.00 11.87 1.38
C GLU A 196 7.73 12.69 1.70
N LYS A 197 7.54 13.10 2.96
CA LYS A 197 6.46 14.02 3.38
C LYS A 197 6.53 15.37 2.64
N VAL A 198 7.73 15.88 2.37
CA VAL A 198 7.96 17.12 1.58
C VAL A 198 7.73 16.91 0.08
N VAL A 199 8.07 15.74 -0.44
CA VAL A 199 7.81 15.36 -1.86
C VAL A 199 6.30 15.28 -2.13
N GLN A 200 5.53 14.67 -1.22
CA GLN A 200 4.05 14.63 -1.30
C GLN A 200 3.41 16.01 -1.32
N MET A 201 3.97 16.97 -0.58
CA MET A 201 3.53 18.38 -0.56
C MET A 201 3.96 19.17 -1.82
N ASN A 202 4.49 18.49 -2.86
CA ASN A 202 5.05 19.05 -4.08
C ASN A 202 6.17 20.10 -3.83
N ALA A 203 6.85 19.97 -2.68
CA ALA A 203 7.78 20.96 -2.15
C ALA A 203 9.25 20.51 -2.23
N ARG A 204 9.57 19.45 -3.01
CA ARG A 204 10.93 18.89 -3.16
C ARG A 204 12.00 19.95 -3.46
N HIS A 205 11.65 20.99 -4.23
CA HIS A 205 12.54 22.09 -4.58
C HIS A 205 13.00 22.96 -3.38
N ARG A 206 12.44 22.73 -2.18
CA ARG A 206 12.78 23.40 -0.91
C ARG A 206 13.73 22.58 -0.02
N LEU A 207 14.15 21.40 -0.46
CA LEU A 207 15.04 20.53 0.29
C LEU A 207 16.52 20.92 0.05
N ASP A 208 17.23 21.24 1.13
CA ASP A 208 18.63 21.70 1.05
C ASP A 208 19.57 20.53 0.70
N ASP A 209 20.34 20.68 -0.38
CA ASP A 209 21.32 19.68 -0.86
C ASP A 209 20.71 18.27 -1.14
N ASP A 210 19.42 18.19 -1.53
CA ASP A 210 18.70 16.90 -1.77
C ASP A 210 19.47 15.95 -2.69
N ALA A 211 19.77 16.39 -3.91
CA ALA A 211 20.44 15.55 -4.92
C ALA A 211 21.88 15.19 -4.52
N GLY A 212 22.62 16.13 -3.90
CA GLY A 212 23.97 15.87 -3.42
C GLY A 212 23.99 14.91 -2.24
N ARG A 213 23.01 14.99 -1.33
CA ARG A 213 22.85 14.05 -0.22
C ARG A 213 22.52 12.65 -0.72
N ILE A 214 21.56 12.51 -1.64
CA ILE A 214 21.27 11.20 -2.26
C ILE A 214 22.55 10.62 -2.87
N ALA A 215 23.32 11.40 -3.64
CA ALA A 215 24.56 10.93 -4.26
C ALA A 215 25.65 10.52 -3.24
N ARG A 216 25.85 11.31 -2.17
CA ARG A 216 26.82 10.98 -1.09
C ARG A 216 26.44 9.68 -0.37
N HIS A 217 25.19 9.57 0.07
CA HIS A 217 24.76 8.41 0.85
C HIS A 217 24.67 7.15 -0.01
N LEU A 218 24.25 7.26 -1.28
CA LEU A 218 24.31 6.16 -2.24
C LEU A 218 25.75 5.65 -2.39
N ALA A 219 26.71 6.52 -2.68
CA ALA A 219 28.12 6.14 -2.81
C ALA A 219 28.69 5.50 -1.53
N ALA A 220 28.27 5.95 -0.34
CA ALA A 220 28.72 5.39 0.94
C ALA A 220 28.13 4.02 1.28
N VAL A 221 27.01 3.62 0.69
CA VAL A 221 26.37 2.29 0.90
C VAL A 221 26.49 1.35 -0.30
N SER A 222 27.09 1.79 -1.41
CA SER A 222 27.40 0.96 -2.59
C SER A 222 28.81 0.37 -2.54
N VAL A 223 29.02 -0.76 -3.22
CA VAL A 223 30.36 -1.30 -3.53
C VAL A 223 30.75 -0.89 -4.95
N ARG A 224 31.98 -0.42 -5.17
CA ARG A 224 32.47 -0.05 -6.51
C ARG A 224 32.62 -1.29 -7.40
N PRO A 225 32.29 -1.22 -8.71
CA PRO A 225 32.42 -2.37 -9.64
C PRO A 225 33.83 -2.95 -9.82
N GLY A 226 34.87 -2.26 -9.35
CA GLY A 226 36.26 -2.71 -9.39
C GLY A 226 36.89 -2.93 -8.01
N PHE A 227 36.08 -3.03 -6.94
CA PHE A 227 36.57 -3.37 -5.61
C PHE A 227 36.81 -4.88 -5.48
N ASP A 228 38.05 -5.24 -5.13
CA ASP A 228 38.47 -6.61 -4.86
C ASP A 228 39.31 -6.64 -3.58
N LYS A 229 38.76 -7.25 -2.53
CA LYS A 229 39.39 -7.37 -1.20
C LYS A 229 40.55 -8.36 -1.14
N TYR A 230 40.78 -9.16 -2.19
CA TYR A 230 41.90 -10.10 -2.30
C TYR A 230 43.01 -9.60 -3.25
N ALA A 231 42.71 -8.63 -4.10
CA ALA A 231 43.71 -7.89 -4.87
C ALA A 231 44.67 -7.06 -3.99
N GLY A 232 45.66 -6.43 -4.63
CA GLY A 232 46.52 -5.42 -4.02
C GLY A 232 46.42 -4.07 -4.73
N GLY A 233 46.76 -3.00 -4.01
CA GLY A 233 46.67 -1.62 -4.53
C GLY A 233 45.25 -1.05 -4.47
N GLU A 234 44.96 -0.03 -5.28
CA GLU A 234 43.72 0.78 -5.24
C GLU A 234 42.41 -0.04 -5.35
N ALA A 235 42.43 -1.19 -6.03
CA ALA A 235 41.29 -2.11 -6.13
C ALA A 235 40.90 -2.69 -4.75
N SER A 236 41.86 -2.81 -3.84
CA SER A 236 41.70 -3.37 -2.49
C SER A 236 41.50 -2.32 -1.40
N GLU A 237 41.65 -1.03 -1.70
CA GLU A 237 41.50 0.03 -0.70
C GLU A 237 40.02 0.38 -0.49
N PRO A 238 39.42 0.17 0.70
CA PRO A 238 37.99 0.38 0.92
C PRO A 238 37.62 1.87 1.07
N HIS A 239 36.62 2.32 0.30
CA HIS A 239 36.13 3.70 0.30
C HIS A 239 34.76 3.82 0.99
N SER A 240 33.87 2.85 0.78
CA SER A 240 32.48 2.87 1.29
C SER A 240 32.28 1.96 2.51
N ILE A 241 31.16 2.12 3.22
CA ILE A 241 30.81 1.33 4.42
C ILE A 241 30.81 -0.19 4.13
N PRO A 242 30.16 -0.70 3.06
CA PRO A 242 30.23 -2.14 2.76
C PRO A 242 31.61 -2.59 2.27
N GLU A 243 32.40 -1.73 1.61
CA GLU A 243 33.77 -2.07 1.25
C GLU A 243 34.65 -2.24 2.50
N HIS A 244 34.53 -1.35 3.49
CA HIS A 244 35.24 -1.51 4.78
C HIS A 244 34.85 -2.79 5.50
N ILE A 245 33.56 -3.12 5.58
CA ILE A 245 33.08 -4.37 6.20
C ILE A 245 33.65 -5.59 5.45
N LYS A 246 33.51 -5.63 4.12
CA LYS A 246 34.05 -6.70 3.27
C LYS A 246 35.57 -6.84 3.40
N TRP A 247 36.30 -5.75 3.51
CA TRP A 247 37.77 -5.77 3.64
C TRP A 247 38.24 -6.31 5.01
N GLN A 248 37.52 -5.97 6.08
CA GLN A 248 37.83 -6.41 7.45
C GLN A 248 37.45 -7.88 7.72
N ILE A 249 36.63 -8.49 6.86
CA ILE A 249 36.15 -9.88 6.95
C ILE A 249 36.73 -10.66 5.77
N ARG A 250 37.73 -11.52 5.97
CA ARG A 250 38.34 -12.33 4.88
C ARG A 250 38.53 -13.78 5.27
N ALA A 251 38.20 -14.68 4.34
CA ALA A 251 38.41 -16.12 4.47
C ALA A 251 39.66 -16.58 3.69
N PHE A 252 40.47 -17.41 4.35
CA PHE A 252 41.71 -17.93 3.77
C PHE A 252 41.65 -19.46 3.69
N PRO A 253 41.89 -20.09 2.52
CA PRO A 253 41.99 -21.54 2.41
C PRO A 253 43.31 -22.00 3.05
N ILE A 254 43.22 -22.74 4.15
CA ILE A 254 44.36 -23.30 4.89
C ILE A 254 44.36 -24.82 4.72
N ALA A 255 45.49 -25.38 4.28
CA ALA A 255 45.68 -26.82 4.21
C ALA A 255 45.82 -27.44 5.62
N SER A 256 45.14 -28.56 5.86
CA SER A 256 45.29 -29.34 7.10
C SER A 256 46.69 -29.96 7.21
N ASP A 257 47.26 -30.35 6.08
CA ASP A 257 48.54 -31.03 5.95
C ASP A 257 49.45 -30.30 4.95
N LYS A 258 50.78 -30.39 5.13
CA LYS A 258 51.75 -29.69 4.27
C LYS A 258 51.85 -30.29 2.86
N HIS A 259 51.66 -31.60 2.74
CA HIS A 259 51.75 -32.36 1.49
C HIS A 259 50.53 -33.29 1.38
N PRO A 260 50.06 -33.62 0.17
CA PRO A 260 48.90 -34.48 -0.01
C PRO A 260 49.14 -35.92 0.46
N VAL A 261 48.03 -36.62 0.73
CA VAL A 261 48.00 -38.05 1.05
C VAL A 261 47.17 -38.76 -0.02
N ASN A 262 47.76 -39.71 -0.74
CA ASN A 262 47.14 -40.37 -1.91
C ASN A 262 46.67 -39.34 -2.96
N ARG A 263 47.49 -38.31 -3.19
CA ARG A 263 47.24 -37.13 -4.03
C ARG A 263 46.08 -36.23 -3.58
N VAL A 264 45.50 -36.43 -2.40
CA VAL A 264 44.47 -35.54 -1.85
C VAL A 264 45.07 -34.61 -0.81
N CYS A 265 44.91 -33.30 -1.01
CA CYS A 265 45.14 -32.28 0.01
C CYS A 265 43.79 -31.91 0.63
N ARG A 266 43.71 -31.98 1.96
CA ARG A 266 42.57 -31.46 2.71
C ARG A 266 42.80 -29.99 3.06
N PHE A 267 41.79 -29.18 2.84
CA PHE A 267 41.75 -27.76 3.18
C PHE A 267 40.56 -27.46 4.09
N MET A 268 40.61 -26.33 4.79
CA MET A 268 39.48 -25.68 5.44
C MET A 268 39.55 -24.17 5.17
N PHE A 269 38.43 -23.46 5.25
CA PHE A 269 38.47 -22.00 5.29
C PHE A 269 38.62 -21.50 6.73
N GLU A 270 39.64 -20.67 6.97
CA GLU A 270 39.74 -19.87 8.18
C GLU A 270 39.25 -18.44 7.89
N LEU A 271 38.08 -18.10 8.42
CA LEU A 271 37.54 -16.75 8.38
C LEU A 271 38.17 -15.91 9.50
N ARG A 272 38.60 -14.70 9.17
CA ARG A 272 39.10 -13.71 10.11
C ARG A 272 38.26 -12.44 10.01
N ASN A 273 37.74 -11.96 11.13
CA ASN A 273 37.03 -10.68 11.25
C ASN A 273 37.86 -9.73 12.13
N TRP A 274 38.58 -8.79 11.52
CA TRP A 274 39.44 -7.86 12.27
C TRP A 274 38.69 -6.69 12.92
N MET A 275 37.36 -6.58 12.74
CA MET A 275 36.56 -5.61 13.52
C MET A 275 36.42 -6.03 14.98
N ASN A 276 36.29 -7.33 15.28
CA ASN A 276 36.16 -7.84 16.65
C ASN A 276 37.25 -8.86 17.04
N GLY A 277 38.10 -9.27 16.09
CA GLY A 277 39.18 -10.24 16.29
C GLY A 277 38.76 -11.70 16.14
N ASP A 278 37.52 -11.99 15.77
CA ASP A 278 37.01 -13.37 15.67
C ASP A 278 37.72 -14.17 14.58
N VAL A 279 37.95 -15.45 14.89
CA VAL A 279 38.44 -16.45 13.95
C VAL A 279 37.46 -17.62 13.94
N LYS A 280 36.64 -17.72 12.89
CA LYS A 280 35.74 -18.87 12.64
C LYS A 280 36.45 -19.83 11.66
N ARG A 281 36.21 -21.15 11.76
CA ARG A 281 36.72 -22.15 10.79
C ARG A 281 35.56 -22.92 10.19
N GLY A 282 35.55 -23.04 8.88
CA GLY A 282 34.53 -23.77 8.12
C GLY A 282 34.83 -25.26 8.02
N ASP A 283 33.94 -25.97 7.31
CA ASP A 283 34.10 -27.39 7.03
C ASP A 283 35.33 -27.67 6.16
N HIS A 284 35.78 -28.93 6.19
CA HIS A 284 36.90 -29.40 5.41
C HIS A 284 36.45 -29.80 3.99
N PHE A 285 37.27 -29.46 3.00
CA PHE A 285 37.09 -29.85 1.60
C PHE A 285 38.40 -30.44 1.04
N ASP A 286 38.27 -31.42 0.16
CA ASP A 286 39.38 -32.21 -0.36
C ASP A 286 39.65 -31.83 -1.84
N LEU A 287 40.90 -31.53 -2.18
CA LEU A 287 41.34 -31.19 -3.53
C LEU A 287 42.43 -32.16 -4.03
N THR A 288 42.30 -32.62 -5.27
CA THR A 288 43.27 -33.53 -5.91
C THR A 288 44.46 -32.77 -6.48
N MET A 289 45.68 -33.14 -6.08
CA MET A 289 46.95 -32.59 -6.55
C MET A 289 47.59 -33.46 -7.65
N GLU A 290 48.62 -32.91 -8.30
CA GLU A 290 49.37 -33.61 -9.37
C GLU A 290 50.18 -34.82 -8.86
N SER A 291 50.77 -34.73 -7.65
CA SER A 291 51.53 -35.81 -7.02
C SER A 291 51.60 -35.67 -5.49
N ASP A 292 52.06 -36.70 -4.78
CA ASP A 292 52.34 -36.68 -3.33
C ASP A 292 53.61 -35.89 -2.93
N HIS A 293 54.22 -35.14 -3.86
CA HIS A 293 55.48 -34.42 -3.65
C HIS A 293 55.39 -32.90 -3.88
N VAL A 294 54.18 -32.37 -4.10
CA VAL A 294 53.91 -30.93 -4.10
C VAL A 294 53.44 -30.45 -2.72
N LEU A 295 53.49 -29.13 -2.48
CA LEU A 295 52.86 -28.51 -1.31
C LEU A 295 51.34 -28.46 -1.52
N CYS A 296 50.57 -28.55 -0.43
CA CYS A 296 49.14 -28.26 -0.46
C CYS A 296 48.88 -26.76 -0.61
N THR A 297 48.82 -26.29 -1.86
CA THR A 297 48.55 -24.90 -2.23
C THR A 297 47.39 -24.83 -3.22
N VAL A 298 46.55 -23.80 -3.11
CA VAL A 298 45.41 -23.53 -3.99
C VAL A 298 45.33 -22.03 -4.27
N ASN A 299 44.91 -21.63 -5.46
CA ASN A 299 44.58 -20.23 -5.74
C ASN A 299 43.19 -19.90 -5.19
N PRO A 300 43.01 -18.92 -4.27
CA PRO A 300 41.70 -18.56 -3.73
C PRO A 300 40.66 -18.22 -4.79
N ASP A 301 41.07 -17.57 -5.89
CA ASP A 301 40.19 -17.17 -7.01
C ASP A 301 39.46 -18.38 -7.64
N ASN A 302 40.06 -19.56 -7.59
CA ASN A 302 39.48 -20.80 -8.13
C ASN A 302 38.44 -21.44 -7.20
N LEU A 303 38.30 -20.94 -5.97
CA LEU A 303 37.35 -21.44 -4.97
C LEU A 303 36.16 -20.48 -4.75
N GLY A 304 36.41 -19.18 -4.85
CA GLY A 304 35.43 -18.14 -4.49
C GLY A 304 35.22 -18.00 -2.98
N SER A 305 34.33 -17.08 -2.59
CA SER A 305 33.97 -16.85 -1.19
C SER A 305 33.16 -18.02 -0.61
N PRO A 306 33.57 -18.61 0.54
CA PRO A 306 32.79 -19.65 1.22
C PRO A 306 31.54 -19.05 1.88
N SER A 307 30.52 -19.89 2.12
CA SER A 307 29.29 -19.43 2.80
C SER A 307 29.58 -18.75 4.14
N LEU A 308 30.47 -19.33 4.96
CA LEU A 308 30.89 -18.78 6.25
C LEU A 308 31.38 -17.32 6.19
N GLU A 309 31.98 -16.90 5.07
CA GLU A 309 32.38 -15.51 4.83
C GLU A 309 31.17 -14.62 4.52
N ILE A 310 30.29 -15.09 3.64
CA ILE A 310 29.06 -14.39 3.25
C ILE A 310 28.14 -14.24 4.47
N ASP A 311 27.97 -15.30 5.25
CA ASP A 311 27.18 -15.32 6.49
C ASP A 311 27.68 -14.24 7.49
N ALA A 312 29.01 -14.11 7.65
CA ALA A 312 29.61 -13.11 8.54
C ALA A 312 29.55 -11.67 7.99
N GLU A 313 29.58 -11.50 6.66
CA GLU A 313 29.31 -10.22 6.00
C GLU A 313 27.83 -9.79 6.18
N THR A 314 26.89 -10.74 6.09
CA THR A 314 25.47 -10.52 6.33
C THR A 314 25.19 -10.23 7.81
N GLU A 315 25.84 -10.95 8.75
CA GLU A 315 25.82 -10.62 10.20
C GLU A 315 26.22 -9.15 10.47
N CYS A 316 27.15 -8.60 9.68
CA CYS A 316 27.62 -7.21 9.80
C CYS A 316 26.81 -6.18 8.97
N GLY A 317 25.74 -6.61 8.27
CA GLY A 317 24.80 -5.72 7.57
C GLY A 317 25.10 -5.41 6.10
N ILE A 318 25.90 -6.22 5.40
CA ILE A 318 26.16 -6.02 3.96
C ILE A 318 24.88 -6.01 3.11
N GLU A 319 23.96 -6.95 3.32
CA GLU A 319 22.72 -7.02 2.54
C GLU A 319 21.79 -5.82 2.83
N VAL A 320 21.76 -5.36 4.09
CA VAL A 320 21.04 -4.15 4.53
C VAL A 320 21.58 -2.90 3.83
N LEU A 321 22.90 -2.77 3.71
CA LEU A 321 23.55 -1.69 2.97
C LEU A 321 23.22 -1.76 1.46
N GLN A 322 23.19 -2.96 0.86
CA GLN A 322 22.78 -3.13 -0.53
C GLN A 322 21.31 -2.73 -0.76
N ALA A 323 20.38 -3.21 0.08
CA ALA A 323 18.95 -2.86 -0.02
C ALA A 323 18.73 -1.34 0.12
N LEU A 324 19.57 -0.68 0.93
CA LEU A 324 19.59 0.78 1.05
C LEU A 324 20.20 1.47 -0.18
N ALA A 325 21.25 0.90 -0.78
CA ALA A 325 21.84 1.38 -2.03
C ALA A 325 20.81 1.37 -3.18
N GLU A 326 20.18 0.22 -3.43
CA GLU A 326 19.11 0.06 -4.41
C GLU A 326 17.96 1.04 -4.16
N THR A 327 17.68 1.36 -2.89
CA THR A 327 16.63 2.32 -2.52
C THR A 327 17.05 3.75 -2.79
N LEU A 328 18.26 4.17 -2.43
CA LEU A 328 18.78 5.50 -2.72
C LEU A 328 18.97 5.72 -4.24
N GLU A 329 19.27 4.67 -5.00
CA GLU A 329 19.28 4.70 -6.46
C GLU A 329 17.86 4.84 -7.05
N ARG A 330 16.85 4.14 -6.53
CA ARG A 330 15.46 4.38 -6.93
C ARG A 330 15.03 5.82 -6.61
N VAL A 331 15.42 6.35 -5.45
CA VAL A 331 15.12 7.73 -5.02
C VAL A 331 15.84 8.78 -5.86
N SER A 332 17.07 8.52 -6.33
CA SER A 332 17.81 9.45 -7.19
C SER A 332 17.11 9.62 -8.54
N HIS A 333 16.66 8.52 -9.15
CA HIS A 333 15.98 8.49 -10.44
C HIS A 333 14.51 8.93 -10.37
N ALA A 334 13.72 8.37 -9.44
CA ALA A 334 12.27 8.62 -9.33
C ALA A 334 11.93 9.85 -8.49
N GLY A 335 12.83 10.31 -7.62
CA GLY A 335 12.64 11.49 -6.76
C GLY A 335 11.81 11.29 -5.49
N THR A 336 11.18 10.12 -5.32
CA THR A 336 10.35 9.70 -4.17
C THR A 336 10.81 8.31 -3.69
N VAL A 337 10.53 7.93 -2.44
CA VAL A 337 10.72 6.53 -1.98
C VAL A 337 9.58 5.63 -2.43
N ARG A 338 8.40 6.19 -2.70
CA ARG A 338 7.28 5.43 -3.26
C ARG A 338 7.72 4.80 -4.57
N LYS A 339 7.43 3.51 -4.75
CA LYS A 339 7.46 2.94 -6.10
C LYS A 339 6.52 3.79 -6.98
N PRO A 340 6.93 4.20 -8.19
CA PRO A 340 5.96 4.76 -9.13
C PRO A 340 4.85 3.73 -9.30
N PHE A 341 3.60 4.16 -9.32
CA PHE A 341 2.49 3.24 -9.57
C PHE A 341 2.62 2.70 -11.00
N VAL A 342 3.26 1.53 -11.15
CA VAL A 342 3.33 0.79 -12.42
C VAL A 342 2.01 0.05 -12.64
N GLY A 343 0.91 0.81 -12.53
CA GLY A 343 -0.18 0.61 -13.46
C GLY A 343 0.41 0.77 -14.86
N ARG A 344 0.60 -0.35 -15.56
CA ARG A 344 0.48 -0.31 -17.01
C ARG A 344 -0.88 0.33 -17.27
N PHE A 345 -0.92 1.48 -17.94
CA PHE A 345 -2.17 2.08 -18.38
C PHE A 345 -2.84 1.06 -19.31
N SER A 346 -3.77 0.26 -18.77
CA SER A 346 -4.52 -0.64 -19.63
C SER A 346 -5.41 0.22 -20.52
N THR A 347 -5.38 -0.09 -21.81
CA THR A 347 -6.36 0.43 -22.76
C THR A 347 -7.71 -0.26 -22.62
N GLU A 348 -7.83 -1.22 -21.70
CA GLU A 348 -9.07 -1.84 -21.26
C GLU A 348 -9.74 -0.90 -20.24
N GLU A 349 -11.01 -0.55 -20.48
CA GLU A 349 -11.80 0.23 -19.52
C GLU A 349 -11.91 -0.52 -18.18
N THR A 350 -11.48 0.10 -17.08
CA THR A 350 -11.66 -0.44 -15.73
C THR A 350 -13.02 -0.04 -15.16
N TYR A 351 -13.67 -0.96 -14.47
CA TYR A 351 -15.04 -0.80 -13.96
C TYR A 351 -15.09 -1.06 -12.45
N ALA A 352 -15.92 -0.32 -11.73
CA ALA A 352 -16.07 -0.51 -10.29
C ALA A 352 -16.58 -1.93 -9.95
N PRO A 353 -15.95 -2.64 -8.98
CA PRO A 353 -16.42 -3.92 -8.50
C PRO A 353 -17.62 -3.78 -7.55
N ALA A 354 -18.30 -4.88 -7.24
CA ALA A 354 -19.36 -4.91 -6.24
C ALA A 354 -19.23 -6.13 -5.33
N CYS A 355 -19.03 -5.91 -4.02
CA CYS A 355 -19.06 -6.97 -3.02
C CYS A 355 -20.49 -7.15 -2.48
N LEU A 356 -20.92 -8.40 -2.37
CA LEU A 356 -22.24 -8.80 -1.85
C LEU A 356 -22.06 -9.77 -0.68
N TYR A 357 -22.84 -9.55 0.36
CA TYR A 357 -22.98 -10.45 1.50
C TYR A 357 -24.32 -11.18 1.39
N VAL A 358 -24.30 -12.51 1.52
CA VAL A 358 -25.48 -13.37 1.47
C VAL A 358 -25.55 -14.19 2.75
N ILE A 359 -26.67 -14.10 3.46
CA ILE A 359 -26.95 -14.95 4.62
C ILE A 359 -27.68 -16.18 4.10
N ALA A 360 -27.01 -17.33 4.11
CA ALA A 360 -27.54 -18.59 3.63
C ALA A 360 -28.60 -19.17 4.60
N GLN A 361 -29.41 -20.14 4.14
CA GLN A 361 -30.47 -20.72 4.97
C GLN A 361 -29.97 -21.46 6.21
N ASN A 362 -28.73 -21.97 6.17
CA ASN A 362 -28.02 -22.55 7.30
C ASN A 362 -27.28 -21.53 8.19
N ALA A 363 -27.59 -20.22 8.07
CA ALA A 363 -27.03 -19.13 8.88
C ALA A 363 -25.52 -18.84 8.68
N GLU A 364 -24.90 -19.37 7.62
CA GLU A 364 -23.60 -18.88 7.15
C GLU A 364 -23.73 -17.47 6.55
N LEU A 365 -22.77 -16.58 6.85
CA LEU A 365 -22.53 -15.36 6.10
C LEU A 365 -21.49 -15.66 5.01
N ARG A 366 -21.92 -15.53 3.75
CA ARG A 366 -21.10 -15.77 2.56
C ARG A 366 -20.83 -14.45 1.84
N TRP A 367 -19.56 -14.21 1.54
CA TRP A 367 -19.09 -13.08 0.75
C TRP A 367 -18.90 -13.49 -0.72
N TYR A 368 -19.27 -12.58 -1.62
CA TYR A 368 -19.09 -12.67 -3.06
C TYR A 368 -18.61 -11.32 -3.58
N ARG A 369 -17.90 -11.29 -4.70
CA ARG A 369 -17.51 -10.04 -5.36
C ARG A 369 -17.58 -10.19 -6.87
N ASN A 370 -18.27 -9.28 -7.55
CA ASN A 370 -18.17 -9.11 -9.00
C ASN A 370 -17.02 -8.15 -9.29
N GLU A 371 -16.04 -8.57 -10.08
CA GLU A 371 -14.79 -7.81 -10.27
C GLU A 371 -14.97 -6.57 -11.17
N GLU A 372 -15.99 -6.57 -12.03
CA GLU A 372 -16.23 -5.50 -13.00
C GLU A 372 -17.73 -5.11 -13.02
N ALA A 373 -18.32 -4.91 -11.85
CA ALA A 373 -19.76 -4.71 -11.71
C ALA A 373 -20.31 -3.54 -12.56
N ALA A 374 -19.54 -2.48 -12.77
CA ALA A 374 -19.93 -1.33 -13.59
C ALA A 374 -19.70 -1.51 -15.12
N LYS A 375 -19.34 -2.71 -15.60
CA LYS A 375 -19.08 -3.00 -17.02
C LYS A 375 -20.36 -2.91 -17.87
N PRO A 376 -20.38 -2.15 -18.99
CA PRO A 376 -21.52 -2.12 -19.90
C PRO A 376 -21.89 -3.52 -20.39
N GLY A 377 -23.16 -3.90 -20.21
CA GLY A 377 -23.64 -5.26 -20.47
C GLY A 377 -23.41 -6.27 -19.33
N GLY A 378 -22.83 -5.87 -18.20
CA GLY A 378 -22.62 -6.68 -17.01
C GLY A 378 -21.46 -7.68 -17.12
N SER A 379 -20.75 -7.90 -16.02
CA SER A 379 -19.67 -8.89 -15.95
C SER A 379 -20.09 -10.19 -15.25
N LYS A 380 -19.49 -11.30 -15.69
CA LYS A 380 -19.65 -12.64 -15.12
C LYS A 380 -18.45 -13.08 -14.28
N GLU A 381 -17.45 -12.21 -14.13
CA GLU A 381 -16.28 -12.49 -13.30
C GLU A 381 -16.65 -12.28 -11.83
N TRP A 382 -16.80 -13.40 -11.11
CA TRP A 382 -17.17 -13.44 -9.69
C TRP A 382 -16.16 -14.20 -8.86
N THR A 383 -15.68 -13.56 -7.79
CA THR A 383 -14.94 -14.19 -6.69
C THR A 383 -15.92 -14.66 -5.61
N GLY A 384 -15.70 -15.86 -5.07
CA GLY A 384 -16.54 -16.49 -4.05
C GLY A 384 -17.52 -17.56 -4.58
N PRO A 385 -18.39 -18.13 -3.72
CA PRO A 385 -18.61 -17.80 -2.30
C PRO A 385 -17.40 -18.08 -1.41
N ILE A 386 -17.17 -17.18 -0.45
CA ILE A 386 -16.30 -17.44 0.71
C ILE A 386 -17.16 -17.33 1.97
N THR A 387 -17.20 -18.37 2.81
CA THR A 387 -17.90 -18.31 4.10
C THR A 387 -17.02 -17.61 5.13
N ILE A 388 -17.44 -16.42 5.57
CA ILE A 388 -16.69 -15.52 6.47
C ILE A 388 -17.23 -15.51 7.90
N GLY A 389 -18.41 -16.09 8.15
CA GLY A 389 -19.02 -16.14 9.48
C GLY A 389 -20.19 -17.12 9.58
N ASN A 390 -20.59 -17.44 10.81
CA ASN A 390 -21.68 -18.37 11.14
C ASN A 390 -22.65 -17.71 12.14
N GLY A 391 -23.88 -18.22 12.26
CA GLY A 391 -24.89 -17.75 13.23
C GLY A 391 -25.78 -16.59 12.75
N TRP A 392 -25.40 -15.91 11.66
CA TRP A 392 -26.04 -14.69 11.13
C TRP A 392 -27.54 -14.79 10.75
N GLY A 393 -28.14 -15.97 10.85
CA GLY A 393 -29.58 -16.18 10.72
C GLY A 393 -30.41 -15.78 11.95
N GLU A 394 -29.78 -15.34 13.05
CA GLU A 394 -30.47 -14.83 14.26
C GLU A 394 -30.98 -13.38 14.14
N PHE A 395 -30.38 -12.58 13.25
CA PHE A 395 -30.73 -11.17 13.09
C PHE A 395 -32.05 -10.97 12.32
N LYS A 396 -32.85 -9.99 12.77
CA LYS A 396 -34.03 -9.49 12.04
C LYS A 396 -33.64 -8.78 10.75
N THR A 397 -32.55 -8.01 10.79
CA THR A 397 -32.03 -7.21 9.67
C THR A 397 -30.51 -7.19 9.74
N VAL A 398 -29.82 -7.29 8.61
CA VAL A 398 -28.35 -7.12 8.52
C VAL A 398 -28.01 -6.24 7.32
N PHE A 399 -27.07 -5.31 7.49
CA PHE A 399 -26.61 -4.38 6.44
C PHE A 399 -25.16 -3.90 6.65
N SER A 400 -24.50 -3.43 5.59
CA SER A 400 -23.22 -2.73 5.67
C SER A 400 -23.45 -1.21 5.77
N GLY A 401 -22.90 -0.54 6.78
CA GLY A 401 -23.01 0.92 6.93
C GLY A 401 -21.98 1.72 6.11
N GLY A 402 -20.96 1.05 5.58
CA GLY A 402 -19.84 1.66 4.87
C GLY A 402 -18.50 1.12 5.38
N GLY A 403 -17.52 0.95 4.47
CA GLY A 403 -16.21 0.40 4.81
C GLY A 403 -16.32 -0.96 5.52
N ALA A 404 -15.55 -1.15 6.59
CA ALA A 404 -15.56 -2.37 7.39
C ALA A 404 -16.83 -2.58 8.25
N ALA A 405 -17.71 -1.58 8.38
CA ALA A 405 -18.81 -1.63 9.35
C ALA A 405 -20.01 -2.44 8.84
N LEU A 406 -20.27 -3.60 9.46
CA LEU A 406 -21.50 -4.38 9.34
C LEU A 406 -22.36 -4.22 10.60
N TYR A 407 -23.67 -4.21 10.42
CA TYR A 407 -24.65 -4.04 11.49
C TYR A 407 -25.70 -5.15 11.45
N GLY A 408 -26.02 -5.71 12.62
CA GLY A 408 -27.10 -6.69 12.80
C GLY A 408 -28.10 -6.21 13.85
N ILE A 409 -29.39 -6.21 13.51
CA ILE A 409 -30.49 -5.89 14.45
C ILE A 409 -31.02 -7.21 15.01
N LEU A 410 -30.89 -7.41 16.33
CA LEU A 410 -31.43 -8.57 17.03
C LEU A 410 -32.95 -8.45 17.26
N PRO A 411 -33.68 -9.56 17.47
CA PRO A 411 -35.12 -9.54 17.71
C PRO A 411 -35.54 -8.73 18.95
N ASP A 412 -34.66 -8.63 19.97
CA ASP A 412 -34.88 -7.82 21.18
C ASP A 412 -34.69 -6.31 20.97
N GLY A 413 -34.17 -5.89 19.81
CA GLY A 413 -33.97 -4.50 19.43
C GLY A 413 -32.56 -3.98 19.61
N LYS A 414 -31.61 -4.79 20.08
CA LYS A 414 -30.19 -4.41 20.06
C LYS A 414 -29.69 -4.25 18.62
N LEU A 415 -28.89 -3.21 18.40
CA LEU A 415 -28.08 -3.03 17.20
C LEU A 415 -26.65 -3.44 17.55
N MET A 416 -26.17 -4.51 16.91
CA MET A 416 -24.82 -5.03 17.05
C MET A 416 -23.96 -4.55 15.88
N TRP A 417 -22.74 -4.08 16.17
CA TRP A 417 -21.71 -3.75 15.18
C TRP A 417 -20.67 -4.85 15.08
N TYR A 418 -20.20 -5.08 13.86
CA TYR A 418 -19.13 -6.01 13.51
C TYR A 418 -18.19 -5.32 12.52
N GLY A 419 -16.90 -5.18 12.86
CA GLY A 419 -15.88 -4.75 11.92
C GLY A 419 -15.40 -5.93 11.08
N HIS A 420 -15.79 -5.99 9.82
CA HIS A 420 -15.26 -6.95 8.86
C HIS A 420 -14.06 -6.31 8.15
N ASP A 421 -12.83 -6.64 8.57
CA ASP A 421 -11.63 -6.05 7.98
C ASP A 421 -11.29 -6.67 6.63
N GLY A 422 -11.66 -7.93 6.41
CA GLY A 422 -11.50 -8.64 5.13
C GLY A 422 -12.53 -8.28 4.06
N TYR A 423 -13.15 -7.10 4.13
CA TYR A 423 -14.33 -6.73 3.35
C TYR A 423 -14.12 -6.64 1.82
N PHE A 424 -12.87 -6.44 1.38
CA PHE A 424 -12.53 -6.18 -0.02
C PHE A 424 -12.07 -7.44 -0.78
N GLU A 425 -11.42 -8.36 -0.08
CA GLU A 425 -10.85 -9.60 -0.61
C GLU A 425 -11.54 -10.87 -0.07
N GLY A 426 -12.45 -10.72 0.89
CA GLY A 426 -13.30 -11.81 1.41
C GLY A 426 -12.65 -12.67 2.48
N THR A 427 -11.56 -12.24 3.12
CA THR A 427 -10.97 -12.99 4.24
C THR A 427 -11.88 -12.93 5.47
N GLY A 428 -11.90 -13.99 6.29
CA GLY A 428 -12.63 -14.02 7.56
C GLY A 428 -11.99 -13.17 8.68
N SER A 429 -11.45 -11.99 8.34
CA SER A 429 -10.77 -11.09 9.26
C SER A 429 -11.79 -10.17 9.95
N TRP A 430 -11.90 -10.27 11.27
CA TRP A 430 -12.87 -9.53 12.08
C TRP A 430 -12.17 -8.71 13.17
N ARG A 431 -12.59 -7.46 13.33
CA ARG A 431 -11.98 -6.49 14.23
C ARG A 431 -12.58 -6.55 15.63
N GLY A 432 -11.89 -7.28 16.51
CA GLY A 432 -12.27 -7.41 17.92
C GLY A 432 -13.54 -8.24 18.13
N ALA A 433 -14.19 -8.04 19.28
CA ALA A 433 -15.48 -8.66 19.59
C ALA A 433 -16.65 -7.80 19.05
N PRO A 434 -17.83 -8.39 18.79
CA PRO A 434 -19.02 -7.63 18.41
C PRO A 434 -19.48 -6.69 19.53
N ILE A 435 -19.91 -5.48 19.18
CA ILE A 435 -20.25 -4.42 20.14
C ILE A 435 -21.74 -4.09 20.03
N GLN A 436 -22.44 -3.93 21.17
CA GLN A 436 -23.78 -3.32 21.16
C GLN A 436 -23.63 -1.81 21.01
N VAL A 437 -24.18 -1.26 19.93
CA VAL A 437 -24.07 0.16 19.57
C VAL A 437 -25.44 0.83 19.48
N GLY A 438 -26.50 0.20 19.97
CA GLY A 438 -27.82 0.82 20.09
C GLY A 438 -28.89 -0.17 20.57
N HIS A 439 -30.06 0.37 20.94
CA HIS A 439 -31.23 -0.37 21.39
C HIS A 439 -32.52 0.15 20.74
N GLY A 440 -33.61 -0.64 20.78
CA GLY A 440 -34.91 -0.28 20.19
C GLY A 440 -35.01 -0.35 18.64
N TRP A 441 -33.96 -0.77 17.95
CA TRP A 441 -33.89 -0.76 16.47
C TRP A 441 -34.83 -1.77 15.79
N ASN A 442 -35.41 -2.71 16.55
CA ASN A 442 -36.46 -3.62 16.05
C ASN A 442 -37.81 -2.92 15.79
N GLY A 443 -38.05 -1.72 16.34
CA GLY A 443 -39.32 -1.00 16.24
C GLY A 443 -39.58 -0.26 14.91
N PHE A 444 -38.56 -0.14 14.05
CA PHE A 444 -38.69 0.53 12.76
C PHE A 444 -39.36 -0.38 11.70
N LYS A 445 -40.05 0.23 10.72
CA LYS A 445 -40.63 -0.48 9.56
C LYS A 445 -39.52 -1.05 8.68
N SER A 446 -38.48 -0.26 8.43
CA SER A 446 -37.26 -0.64 7.70
C SER A 446 -36.06 0.10 8.27
N VAL A 447 -34.88 -0.50 8.13
CA VAL A 447 -33.58 0.12 8.41
C VAL A 447 -32.65 -0.22 7.27
N PHE A 448 -32.02 0.77 6.66
CA PHE A 448 -31.11 0.60 5.53
C PHE A 448 -29.95 1.60 5.59
N PRO A 449 -28.76 1.28 5.06
CA PRO A 449 -27.58 2.12 5.19
C PRO A 449 -27.56 3.28 4.20
N GLY A 450 -26.77 4.31 4.49
CA GLY A 450 -26.45 5.39 3.56
C GLY A 450 -25.07 5.28 2.88
N GLY A 451 -24.16 4.45 3.42
CA GLY A 451 -22.72 4.61 3.21
C GLY A 451 -22.12 5.64 4.18
N GLU A 452 -20.79 5.77 4.26
CA GLU A 452 -20.09 6.68 5.20
C GLU A 452 -20.60 6.62 6.66
N TYR A 453 -20.91 5.42 7.15
CA TYR A 453 -21.44 5.17 8.51
C TYR A 453 -22.80 5.84 8.81
N ILE A 454 -23.55 6.18 7.77
CA ILE A 454 -24.92 6.68 7.83
C ILE A 454 -25.89 5.50 7.83
N VAL A 455 -26.96 5.62 8.61
CA VAL A 455 -28.08 4.68 8.64
C VAL A 455 -29.39 5.44 8.57
N TYR A 456 -30.33 4.96 7.76
CA TYR A 456 -31.69 5.45 7.69
C TYR A 456 -32.66 4.48 8.38
N SER A 457 -33.65 5.01 9.10
CA SER A 457 -34.81 4.25 9.53
C SER A 457 -36.10 4.83 8.96
N ILE A 458 -37.05 3.96 8.64
CA ILE A 458 -38.43 4.34 8.32
C ILE A 458 -39.28 4.03 9.55
N HIS A 459 -39.82 5.06 10.19
CA HIS A 459 -40.70 4.91 11.33
C HIS A 459 -42.08 4.37 10.91
N PRO A 460 -42.85 3.74 11.82
CA PRO A 460 -44.21 3.26 11.52
C PRO A 460 -45.19 4.33 11.03
N ASN A 461 -44.96 5.61 11.34
CA ASN A 461 -45.74 6.75 10.84
C ASN A 461 -45.34 7.19 9.42
N GLY A 462 -44.32 6.58 8.82
CA GLY A 462 -43.79 6.90 7.49
C GLY A 462 -42.76 8.03 7.44
N ASP A 463 -42.25 8.49 8.59
CA ASP A 463 -41.10 9.41 8.64
C ASP A 463 -39.79 8.68 8.30
N LEU A 464 -38.91 9.35 7.56
CA LEU A 464 -37.54 8.91 7.30
C LEU A 464 -36.59 9.68 8.22
N ILE A 465 -35.93 8.95 9.11
CA ILE A 465 -34.92 9.49 10.03
C ILE A 465 -33.53 9.08 9.55
N TRP A 466 -32.62 10.05 9.53
CA TRP A 466 -31.20 9.89 9.26
C TRP A 466 -30.43 9.80 10.58
N TYR A 467 -29.49 8.88 10.66
CA TYR A 467 -28.56 8.71 11.77
C TYR A 467 -27.15 8.58 11.21
N ARG A 468 -26.15 8.97 12.01
CA ARG A 468 -24.73 8.84 11.68
C ARG A 468 -23.99 8.35 12.90
N HIS A 469 -23.13 7.36 12.72
CA HIS A 469 -22.37 6.72 13.78
C HIS A 469 -20.89 7.10 13.62
N ASP A 470 -20.43 8.15 14.28
CA ASP A 470 -19.07 8.68 14.12
C ASP A 470 -17.99 7.75 14.71
N GLY A 471 -18.34 6.92 15.71
CA GLY A 471 -17.47 5.86 16.26
C GLY A 471 -17.32 4.61 15.36
N ALA A 472 -18.12 4.46 14.31
CA ALA A 472 -18.25 3.22 13.53
C ALA A 472 -16.96 2.79 12.82
N ALA A 473 -16.03 3.72 12.59
CA ALA A 473 -14.72 3.44 12.03
C ALA A 473 -13.84 2.55 12.93
N TYR A 474 -14.16 2.42 14.22
CA TYR A 474 -13.42 1.60 15.20
C TYR A 474 -14.32 0.76 16.13
N GLY A 475 -15.64 0.81 15.96
CA GLY A 475 -16.61 0.03 16.73
C GLY A 475 -17.66 0.88 17.42
N GLY A 476 -17.21 1.93 18.11
CA GLY A 476 -18.07 2.90 18.80
C GLY A 476 -18.91 2.31 19.93
N ASP A 477 -19.89 3.09 20.38
CA ASP A 477 -20.95 2.70 21.30
C ASP A 477 -22.22 3.55 21.07
N GLU A 478 -23.24 3.39 21.92
CA GLU A 478 -24.52 4.11 21.81
C GLU A 478 -24.37 5.64 21.94
N ALA A 479 -23.33 6.15 22.59
CA ALA A 479 -23.04 7.59 22.74
C ALA A 479 -22.27 8.18 21.55
N THR A 480 -21.70 7.34 20.67
CA THR A 480 -20.99 7.78 19.45
C THR A 480 -21.89 8.03 18.23
N TRP A 481 -23.21 8.08 18.42
CA TRP A 481 -24.17 8.46 17.39
C TRP A 481 -24.50 9.96 17.43
N ALA A 482 -24.55 10.58 16.25
CA ALA A 482 -25.18 11.87 16.09
C ALA A 482 -26.71 11.76 16.33
N PRO A 483 -27.36 12.79 16.91
CA PRO A 483 -28.81 12.81 17.10
C PRO A 483 -29.58 12.55 15.80
N GLY A 484 -30.59 11.68 15.85
CA GLY A 484 -31.38 11.30 14.68
C GLY A 484 -32.16 12.49 14.09
N VAL A 485 -31.97 12.77 12.81
CA VAL A 485 -32.57 13.93 12.10
C VAL A 485 -33.69 13.47 11.17
N LYS A 486 -34.87 14.09 11.27
CA LYS A 486 -35.98 13.83 10.35
C LYS A 486 -35.72 14.48 8.99
N VAL A 487 -35.40 13.67 7.99
CA VAL A 487 -35.04 14.13 6.63
C VAL A 487 -36.14 13.95 5.60
N GLY A 488 -37.18 13.16 5.89
CA GLY A 488 -38.30 12.95 4.96
C GLY A 488 -39.59 12.44 5.62
N THR A 489 -40.66 12.38 4.81
CA THR A 489 -42.01 11.92 5.18
C THR A 489 -42.60 11.07 4.04
N GLY A 490 -43.64 10.27 4.34
CA GLY A 490 -44.36 9.46 3.34
C GLY A 490 -43.70 8.12 2.96
N TRP A 491 -42.50 7.82 3.49
CA TRP A 491 -41.74 6.60 3.19
C TRP A 491 -42.40 5.30 3.68
N GLY A 492 -43.44 5.42 4.51
CA GLY A 492 -44.30 4.32 4.94
C GLY A 492 -45.05 3.61 3.81
N GLY A 493 -45.21 4.22 2.62
CA GLY A 493 -45.94 3.65 1.48
C GLY A 493 -45.15 2.70 0.56
N TYR A 494 -43.84 2.53 0.74
CA TYR A 494 -43.03 1.67 -0.12
C TYR A 494 -43.00 0.21 0.36
N ALA A 495 -42.97 -0.74 -0.60
CA ALA A 495 -42.84 -2.17 -0.34
C ALA A 495 -41.40 -2.56 0.02
N ASN A 496 -40.41 -1.92 -0.60
CA ASN A 496 -38.98 -2.08 -0.28
C ASN A 496 -38.24 -0.74 -0.48
N VAL A 497 -37.23 -0.45 0.33
CA VAL A 497 -36.38 0.74 0.22
C VAL A 497 -34.94 0.34 0.55
N PHE A 498 -34.00 0.71 -0.33
CA PHE A 498 -32.59 0.37 -0.22
C PHE A 498 -31.71 1.47 -0.82
N SER A 499 -30.45 1.57 -0.40
CA SER A 499 -29.51 2.60 -0.87
C SER A 499 -28.65 2.09 -2.03
N GLY A 500 -28.25 3.01 -2.91
CA GLY A 500 -27.22 2.84 -3.94
C GLY A 500 -25.88 3.49 -3.60
N GLY A 501 -25.67 3.87 -2.33
CA GLY A 501 -24.54 4.67 -1.89
C GLY A 501 -24.69 6.17 -2.23
N TYR A 502 -23.79 6.98 -1.69
CA TYR A 502 -23.64 8.42 -1.98
C TYR A 502 -24.96 9.24 -2.00
N GLY A 503 -25.89 8.93 -1.08
CA GLY A 503 -27.18 9.61 -0.96
C GLY A 503 -28.26 9.19 -1.98
N VAL A 504 -27.97 8.26 -2.89
CA VAL A 504 -28.98 7.69 -3.80
C VAL A 504 -29.81 6.64 -3.07
N ILE A 505 -31.13 6.79 -3.07
CA ILE A 505 -32.06 5.86 -2.42
C ILE A 505 -33.06 5.36 -3.46
N TYR A 506 -33.20 4.04 -3.55
CA TYR A 506 -34.14 3.35 -4.41
C TYR A 506 -35.34 2.88 -3.60
N ALA A 507 -36.54 3.12 -4.11
CA ALA A 507 -37.80 2.78 -3.44
C ALA A 507 -38.73 2.04 -4.41
N ILE A 508 -39.21 0.86 -4.02
CA ILE A 508 -40.16 0.07 -4.80
C ILE A 508 -41.55 0.25 -4.21
N ARG A 509 -42.49 0.77 -5.01
CA ARG A 509 -43.92 0.87 -4.68
C ARG A 509 -44.59 -0.50 -4.78
N GLU A 510 -45.74 -0.67 -4.13
CA GLU A 510 -46.47 -1.96 -4.10
C GLU A 510 -46.90 -2.46 -5.49
N ASP A 511 -47.20 -1.54 -6.42
CA ASP A 511 -47.48 -1.82 -7.84
C ASP A 511 -46.22 -2.15 -8.68
N GLY A 512 -45.04 -2.16 -8.05
CA GLY A 512 -43.77 -2.53 -8.69
C GLY A 512 -43.08 -1.39 -9.42
N VAL A 513 -43.55 -0.15 -9.32
CA VAL A 513 -42.79 1.02 -9.80
C VAL A 513 -41.53 1.21 -8.94
N LEU A 514 -40.37 1.34 -9.57
CA LEU A 514 -39.11 1.71 -8.95
C LEU A 514 -38.89 3.21 -9.08
N GLU A 515 -38.82 3.90 -7.94
CA GLU A 515 -38.42 5.30 -7.82
C GLU A 515 -36.94 5.41 -7.42
N ARG A 516 -36.26 6.44 -7.97
CA ARG A 516 -34.96 6.94 -7.52
C ARG A 516 -35.15 8.29 -6.84
N HIS A 517 -34.71 8.36 -5.60
CA HIS A 517 -34.57 9.59 -4.82
C HIS A 517 -33.07 9.89 -4.62
N VAL A 518 -32.72 11.16 -4.41
CA VAL A 518 -31.36 11.54 -4.01
C VAL A 518 -31.45 12.53 -2.88
N HIS A 519 -30.82 12.17 -1.77
CA HIS A 519 -30.66 13.00 -0.58
C HIS A 519 -29.32 13.73 -0.72
N ALA A 520 -29.33 14.94 -1.29
CA ALA A 520 -28.12 15.74 -1.50
C ALA A 520 -27.43 16.07 -0.16
N GLY A 521 -28.21 16.24 0.91
CA GLY A 521 -27.72 16.51 2.27
C GLY A 521 -27.19 15.29 3.03
N TYR A 522 -27.06 14.11 2.42
CA TYR A 522 -26.83 12.85 3.15
C TYR A 522 -25.61 12.84 4.08
N LEU A 523 -24.51 13.53 3.76
CA LEU A 523 -23.32 13.59 4.64
C LEU A 523 -23.55 14.39 5.93
N LYS A 524 -24.57 15.25 5.96
CA LYS A 524 -24.85 16.24 7.02
C LYS A 524 -26.22 16.07 7.70
N GLY A 525 -27.10 15.21 7.15
CA GLY A 525 -28.47 15.05 7.63
C GLY A 525 -29.39 16.23 7.30
N THR A 526 -29.03 17.12 6.37
CA THR A 526 -29.90 18.22 5.93
C THR A 526 -30.93 17.73 4.93
N SER A 527 -32.19 18.16 5.06
CA SER A 527 -33.34 17.68 4.26
C SER A 527 -33.36 18.20 2.81
N GLU A 528 -32.22 18.14 2.13
CA GLU A 528 -31.99 18.59 0.75
C GLU A 528 -32.14 17.41 -0.21
N TRP A 529 -33.08 17.50 -1.16
CA TRP A 529 -33.43 16.41 -2.08
C TRP A 529 -33.46 16.85 -3.55
N GLU A 530 -32.97 16.00 -4.46
CA GLU A 530 -33.25 16.14 -5.90
C GLU A 530 -34.73 15.79 -6.19
N PRO A 531 -35.30 16.27 -7.32
CA PRO A 531 -36.59 15.78 -7.81
C PRO A 531 -36.60 14.25 -7.97
N ARG A 532 -37.58 13.57 -7.36
CA ARG A 532 -37.78 12.13 -7.50
C ARG A 532 -37.99 11.74 -8.97
N ALA A 533 -37.49 10.57 -9.36
CA ALA A 533 -37.70 10.02 -10.69
C ALA A 533 -38.30 8.61 -10.61
N GLU A 534 -39.44 8.39 -11.26
CA GLU A 534 -39.90 7.03 -11.58
C GLU A 534 -39.03 6.49 -12.72
N ILE A 535 -38.28 5.41 -12.46
CA ILE A 535 -37.26 4.90 -13.40
C ILE A 535 -37.59 3.55 -14.01
N GLY A 536 -38.45 2.72 -13.40
CA GLY A 536 -38.81 1.41 -13.95
C GLY A 536 -40.07 0.81 -13.34
N THR A 537 -40.52 -0.34 -13.86
CA THR A 537 -41.74 -1.06 -13.43
C THR A 537 -41.48 -2.56 -13.30
N GLY A 538 -42.33 -3.27 -12.53
CA GLY A 538 -42.23 -4.72 -12.30
C GLY A 538 -41.21 -5.17 -11.25
N TRP A 539 -40.61 -4.24 -10.48
CA TRP A 539 -39.52 -4.55 -9.54
C TRP A 539 -39.95 -5.29 -8.27
N ASN A 540 -41.26 -5.38 -8.01
CA ASN A 540 -41.85 -6.21 -6.95
C ASN A 540 -41.85 -7.72 -7.27
N GLY A 541 -41.50 -8.13 -8.51
CA GLY A 541 -41.44 -9.54 -8.91
C GLY A 541 -40.27 -10.35 -8.34
N PHE A 542 -39.18 -9.69 -7.94
CA PHE A 542 -37.92 -10.31 -7.51
C PHE A 542 -37.97 -10.85 -6.07
N GLN A 543 -37.05 -11.75 -5.72
CA GLN A 543 -36.87 -12.22 -4.34
C GLN A 543 -36.15 -11.18 -3.48
N ALA A 544 -35.16 -10.50 -4.06
CA ALA A 544 -34.45 -9.38 -3.46
C ALA A 544 -33.90 -8.47 -4.57
N VAL A 545 -33.53 -7.24 -4.21
CA VAL A 545 -32.82 -6.30 -5.07
C VAL A 545 -31.73 -5.62 -4.24
N ALA A 546 -30.52 -5.52 -4.77
CA ALA A 546 -29.40 -4.80 -4.18
C ALA A 546 -28.79 -3.85 -5.21
N ALA A 547 -28.43 -2.64 -4.80
CA ALA A 547 -27.66 -1.71 -5.64
C ALA A 547 -26.15 -1.84 -5.38
N ALA A 548 -25.36 -1.35 -6.32
CA ALA A 548 -23.92 -1.14 -6.19
C ALA A 548 -23.53 0.20 -6.84
N ALA A 549 -22.23 0.46 -6.97
CA ALA A 549 -21.69 1.67 -7.58
C ALA A 549 -22.19 1.91 -9.03
N ASP A 550 -22.04 3.15 -9.50
CA ASP A 550 -22.37 3.58 -10.88
C ASP A 550 -23.76 3.22 -11.41
N GLY A 551 -24.75 3.16 -10.51
CA GLY A 551 -26.14 2.87 -10.83
C GLY A 551 -26.42 1.40 -11.16
N VAL A 552 -25.52 0.49 -10.79
CA VAL A 552 -25.69 -0.96 -10.93
C VAL A 552 -26.74 -1.48 -9.96
N LEU A 553 -27.59 -2.38 -10.45
CA LEU A 553 -28.69 -3.02 -9.71
C LEU A 553 -28.68 -4.53 -9.99
N TYR A 554 -28.52 -5.32 -8.93
CA TYR A 554 -28.67 -6.77 -8.95
C TYR A 554 -30.07 -7.16 -8.48
N ALA A 555 -30.82 -7.84 -9.33
CA ALA A 555 -32.12 -8.40 -9.02
C ALA A 555 -32.04 -9.93 -8.91
N PHE A 556 -32.43 -10.47 -7.75
CA PHE A 556 -32.32 -11.89 -7.44
C PHE A 556 -33.65 -12.59 -7.72
N THR A 557 -33.63 -13.62 -8.54
CA THR A 557 -34.85 -14.35 -8.94
C THR A 557 -35.09 -15.59 -8.06
N ARG A 558 -36.35 -16.00 -7.90
CA ARG A 558 -36.71 -17.18 -7.09
C ARG A 558 -36.14 -18.50 -7.64
N ASP A 559 -35.83 -18.55 -8.94
CA ASP A 559 -35.12 -19.66 -9.61
C ASP A 559 -33.58 -19.54 -9.54
N GLY A 560 -33.04 -18.65 -8.69
CA GLY A 560 -31.62 -18.61 -8.34
C GLY A 560 -30.72 -17.95 -9.38
N ARG A 561 -31.26 -17.09 -10.25
CA ARG A 561 -30.45 -16.21 -11.13
C ARG A 561 -30.21 -14.87 -10.45
N VAL A 562 -29.06 -14.27 -10.75
CA VAL A 562 -28.76 -12.87 -10.48
C VAL A 562 -28.81 -12.14 -11.83
N LEU A 563 -29.76 -11.22 -11.96
CA LEU A 563 -29.89 -10.35 -13.12
C LEU A 563 -29.24 -9.00 -12.81
N TRP A 564 -28.30 -8.60 -13.65
CA TRP A 564 -27.66 -7.30 -13.64
C TRP A 564 -28.45 -6.30 -14.49
N TYR A 565 -28.57 -5.09 -13.96
CA TYR A 565 -29.04 -3.90 -14.65
C TYR A 565 -28.11 -2.74 -14.31
N ARG A 566 -28.10 -1.70 -15.13
CA ARG A 566 -27.48 -0.41 -14.79
C ARG A 566 -28.38 0.74 -15.24
N TYR A 567 -28.54 1.75 -14.39
CA TYR A 567 -29.26 2.98 -14.71
C TYR A 567 -28.33 4.19 -14.60
N GLY A 568 -28.02 4.84 -15.73
CA GLY A 568 -27.02 5.91 -15.74
C GLY A 568 -27.01 6.78 -17.00
N LYS A 569 -26.14 7.80 -16.96
CA LYS A 569 -25.92 8.76 -18.04
C LYS A 569 -25.09 8.12 -19.15
N ARG A 570 -25.64 7.99 -20.37
CA ARG A 570 -24.91 7.45 -21.53
C ARG A 570 -24.90 8.42 -22.71
N LYS A 571 -23.76 8.53 -23.41
CA LYS A 571 -23.69 9.16 -24.74
C LYS A 571 -24.49 8.31 -25.74
N LYS A 572 -25.61 8.82 -26.25
CA LYS A 572 -26.37 8.13 -27.32
C LYS A 572 -25.56 8.09 -28.63
N PRO A 573 -25.61 7.00 -29.41
CA PRO A 573 -25.09 6.98 -30.77
C PRO A 573 -25.73 8.10 -31.61
N ALA A 574 -24.93 8.77 -32.44
CA ALA A 574 -25.38 9.98 -33.16
C ALA A 574 -26.68 9.76 -33.97
N ALA A 575 -26.82 8.61 -34.63
CA ALA A 575 -28.03 8.26 -35.40
C ALA A 575 -29.31 8.17 -34.54
N GLU A 576 -29.18 7.83 -33.25
CA GLU A 576 -30.31 7.70 -32.32
C GLU A 576 -30.63 9.05 -31.65
N GLY A 577 -29.61 9.82 -31.26
CA GLY A 577 -29.78 11.21 -30.82
C GLY A 577 -30.43 12.08 -31.91
N ILE A 578 -30.05 11.89 -33.17
CA ILE A 578 -30.68 12.54 -34.33
C ILE A 578 -32.15 12.12 -34.50
N ARG A 579 -32.49 10.84 -34.30
CA ARG A 579 -33.89 10.36 -34.33
C ARG A 579 -34.75 11.01 -33.24
N ASP A 580 -34.26 11.11 -32.01
CA ASP A 580 -35.03 11.75 -30.94
C ASP A 580 -35.10 13.28 -31.11
N TRP A 581 -34.05 13.93 -31.62
CA TRP A 581 -34.11 15.33 -32.03
C TRP A 581 -35.15 15.58 -33.14
N MET A 582 -35.25 14.67 -34.12
CA MET A 582 -36.30 14.72 -35.14
C MET A 582 -37.70 14.56 -34.52
N LYS A 583 -37.92 13.62 -33.59
CA LYS A 583 -39.21 13.51 -32.85
C LYS A 583 -39.57 14.79 -32.10
N VAL A 584 -38.60 15.43 -31.43
CA VAL A 584 -38.82 16.71 -30.74
C VAL A 584 -39.13 17.84 -31.73
N LYS A 585 -38.51 17.86 -32.91
CA LYS A 585 -38.86 18.80 -33.99
C LYS A 585 -40.26 18.53 -34.56
N GLU A 586 -40.64 17.27 -34.79
CA GLU A 586 -41.98 16.87 -35.22
C GLU A 586 -43.05 17.26 -34.20
N LEU A 587 -42.81 17.05 -32.90
CA LEU A 587 -43.73 17.44 -31.83
C LEU A 587 -43.90 18.96 -31.77
N LYS A 588 -42.81 19.73 -31.95
CA LYS A 588 -42.89 21.20 -32.07
C LYS A 588 -43.62 21.65 -33.33
N PHE A 589 -43.45 20.97 -34.47
CA PHE A 589 -44.21 21.23 -35.70
C PHE A 589 -45.70 20.92 -35.54
N LYS A 590 -46.05 19.74 -35.00
CA LYS A 590 -47.44 19.32 -34.75
C LYS A 590 -48.13 20.19 -33.69
N GLY A 591 -47.36 20.77 -32.74
CA GLY A 591 -47.82 21.82 -31.84
C GLY A 591 -48.09 23.15 -32.56
N ALA A 592 -47.13 23.65 -33.35
CA ALA A 592 -47.25 24.93 -34.07
C ALA A 592 -48.41 24.95 -35.09
N VAL A 593 -48.68 23.83 -35.76
CA VAL A 593 -49.80 23.68 -36.71
C VAL A 593 -51.19 23.79 -36.06
N ARG A 594 -51.29 23.76 -34.71
CA ARG A 594 -52.56 23.99 -33.99
C ARG A 594 -52.90 25.46 -33.70
N SER A 595 -52.08 26.43 -34.13
CA SER A 595 -52.32 27.86 -33.89
C SER A 595 -52.28 28.73 -35.16
N GLN A 596 -53.44 29.34 -35.46
CA GLN A 596 -53.68 30.48 -36.38
C GLN A 596 -53.74 30.20 -37.91
N PRO A 597 -54.41 31.07 -38.71
CA PRO A 597 -55.26 30.60 -39.82
C PRO A 597 -54.82 30.96 -41.26
N VAL A 598 -55.64 30.50 -42.21
CA VAL A 598 -55.56 30.58 -43.68
C VAL A 598 -55.29 31.98 -44.27
N ILE A 599 -54.31 32.05 -45.19
CA ILE A 599 -54.30 32.94 -46.37
C ILE A 599 -53.92 32.11 -47.61
N LYS A 600 -54.41 32.48 -48.81
CA LYS A 600 -54.24 31.75 -50.08
C LYS A 600 -52.95 32.13 -50.84
N GLY A 601 -52.39 31.19 -51.60
CA GLY A 601 -51.33 31.42 -52.61
C GLY A 601 -51.19 30.23 -53.57
N THR A 602 -50.91 30.49 -54.85
CA THR A 602 -50.97 29.51 -55.96
C THR A 602 -49.58 29.28 -56.60
N ILE A 603 -49.47 28.32 -57.54
CA ILE A 603 -48.36 28.02 -58.50
C ILE A 603 -47.38 26.93 -58.01
N SER A 604 -46.97 25.91 -58.79
CA SER A 604 -47.56 25.22 -59.96
C SER A 604 -46.81 23.87 -60.18
N GLN A 605 -47.30 22.97 -61.04
CA GLN A 605 -46.70 21.64 -61.30
C GLN A 605 -45.86 21.55 -62.58
N THR A 606 -44.73 20.83 -62.51
CA THR A 606 -43.91 20.20 -63.58
C THR A 606 -42.88 19.25 -62.91
N VAL A 607 -42.07 18.41 -63.60
CA VAL A 607 -42.29 17.33 -64.61
C VAL A 607 -40.95 16.53 -64.65
N LEU A 608 -40.77 15.24 -65.02
CA LEU A 608 -41.57 14.19 -65.67
C LEU A 608 -41.40 12.84 -64.90
N LYS A 609 -41.34 11.67 -65.59
CA LYS A 609 -40.97 10.34 -65.03
C LYS A 609 -40.07 9.52 -66.06
N PRO A 610 -39.95 8.16 -66.09
CA PRO A 610 -38.62 7.51 -65.96
C PRO A 610 -38.31 6.36 -66.97
N LYS A 611 -37.21 5.61 -66.74
CA LYS A 611 -36.95 4.21 -67.21
C LYS A 611 -36.31 3.45 -66.02
N ARG A 612 -36.84 2.34 -65.47
CA ARG A 612 -37.02 0.95 -65.98
C ARG A 612 -35.69 0.28 -66.35
N PHE A 613 -35.34 -0.97 -65.98
CA PHE A 613 -35.78 -2.06 -65.04
C PHE A 613 -34.78 -3.26 -65.25
N PRO A 614 -34.85 -4.48 -64.62
CA PRO A 614 -35.59 -5.00 -63.44
C PRO A 614 -34.68 -5.74 -62.39
N GLY A 615 -35.26 -6.26 -61.29
CA GLY A 615 -34.62 -7.24 -60.39
C GLY A 615 -35.36 -7.42 -59.04
N LEU A 616 -35.83 -8.64 -58.72
CA LEU A 616 -36.61 -8.98 -57.50
C LEU A 616 -35.69 -9.10 -56.24
N ALA A 617 -36.16 -9.01 -54.99
CA ALA A 617 -37.51 -9.19 -54.43
C ALA A 617 -37.86 -8.27 -53.22
N GLN A 618 -39.04 -8.50 -52.63
CA GLN A 618 -39.75 -7.76 -51.57
C GLN A 618 -39.61 -8.44 -50.17
N LEU A 619 -39.96 -7.93 -48.97
CA LEU A 619 -40.70 -6.78 -48.34
C LEU A 619 -40.09 -6.57 -46.91
N PRO A 620 -40.53 -5.63 -46.02
CA PRO A 620 -41.12 -4.28 -46.14
C PRO A 620 -40.41 -3.19 -45.27
N ASP A 621 -40.92 -1.94 -45.36
CA ASP A 621 -40.95 -0.82 -44.39
C ASP A 621 -40.02 -0.79 -43.15
N SER A 622 -39.29 0.29 -42.85
CA SER A 622 -39.12 1.56 -43.59
C SER A 622 -37.79 2.26 -43.23
N ALA A 623 -36.90 2.38 -44.23
CA ALA A 623 -35.68 3.17 -44.14
C ALA A 623 -35.62 4.12 -45.34
N ILE A 624 -35.61 5.44 -45.08
CA ILE A 624 -35.51 6.46 -46.13
C ILE A 624 -34.03 6.56 -46.55
N PRO A 625 -33.66 6.33 -47.82
CA PRO A 625 -32.28 6.45 -48.27
C PRO A 625 -31.77 7.90 -48.18
N VAL A 626 -30.46 8.06 -47.92
CA VAL A 626 -29.80 9.36 -47.67
C VAL A 626 -29.61 10.19 -48.95
N GLU A 627 -29.99 9.67 -50.12
CA GLU A 627 -29.57 10.18 -51.44
C GLU A 627 -30.36 11.41 -51.95
N ASN A 628 -31.48 11.79 -51.31
CA ASN A 628 -32.33 12.90 -51.75
C ASN A 628 -32.19 14.22 -50.94
N TRP A 629 -31.18 14.34 -50.07
CA TRP A 629 -30.95 15.56 -49.29
C TRP A 629 -30.39 16.67 -50.17
N LYS A 630 -31.01 17.85 -50.18
CA LYS A 630 -30.52 18.95 -51.01
C LYS A 630 -29.16 19.39 -50.48
N LYS A 631 -28.21 19.67 -51.39
CA LYS A 631 -26.80 19.94 -51.08
C LYS A 631 -26.56 21.08 -50.07
N HIS A 632 -27.55 21.94 -49.81
CA HIS A 632 -27.53 22.97 -48.77
C HIS A 632 -27.78 22.44 -47.34
N GLU A 633 -28.66 21.45 -47.13
CA GLU A 633 -29.01 20.94 -45.79
C GLU A 633 -27.81 20.20 -45.16
N LEU A 634 -27.07 19.45 -45.99
CA LEU A 634 -25.78 18.84 -45.64
C LEU A 634 -24.65 19.86 -45.39
N ILE A 635 -24.83 21.12 -45.79
CA ILE A 635 -23.88 22.22 -45.51
C ILE A 635 -24.22 22.93 -44.20
N GLU A 636 -25.50 23.07 -43.82
CA GLU A 636 -25.85 23.52 -42.46
C GLU A 636 -25.41 22.51 -41.39
N LEU A 637 -25.62 21.21 -41.64
CA LEU A 637 -25.13 20.14 -40.76
C LEU A 637 -23.60 20.16 -40.53
N LYS A 638 -22.81 20.70 -41.47
CA LYS A 638 -21.36 20.90 -41.31
C LYS A 638 -20.97 22.24 -40.67
N LYS A 639 -21.92 23.17 -40.46
CA LYS A 639 -21.68 24.49 -39.85
C LYS A 639 -21.99 24.56 -38.36
N HIS A 640 -22.53 23.49 -37.77
CA HIS A 640 -22.77 23.39 -36.34
C HIS A 640 -21.90 22.28 -35.72
N PRO A 641 -20.74 22.61 -35.13
CA PRO A 641 -19.92 21.66 -34.35
C PRO A 641 -20.60 21.13 -33.08
N THR A 642 -21.82 21.58 -32.80
CA THR A 642 -22.55 21.40 -31.53
C THR A 642 -23.85 20.61 -31.70
N LEU A 643 -23.83 19.53 -32.50
CA LEU A 643 -24.63 18.34 -32.18
C LEU A 643 -23.99 17.65 -30.96
N ALA A 644 -24.09 18.33 -29.81
CA ALA A 644 -23.49 17.92 -28.55
C ALA A 644 -24.03 16.56 -28.09
N ASP A 645 -23.23 15.85 -27.29
CA ASP A 645 -23.58 14.55 -26.74
C ASP A 645 -24.96 14.59 -26.07
N PHE A 646 -25.95 13.91 -26.67
CA PHE A 646 -27.25 13.70 -26.03
C PHE A 646 -27.10 12.66 -24.91
N VAL A 647 -26.60 13.13 -23.77
CA VAL A 647 -26.47 12.37 -22.53
C VAL A 647 -27.85 12.21 -21.91
N ALA A 648 -28.44 11.03 -22.10
CA ALA A 648 -29.71 10.65 -21.48
C ALA A 648 -29.45 9.69 -20.31
N MET A 649 -30.37 9.67 -19.33
CA MET A 649 -30.47 8.55 -18.42
C MET A 649 -31.10 7.36 -19.15
N THR A 650 -30.44 6.21 -19.13
CA THR A 650 -30.89 4.99 -19.83
C THR A 650 -30.62 3.75 -18.99
N TRP A 651 -31.41 2.71 -19.21
CA TRP A 651 -31.15 1.37 -18.68
C TRP A 651 -30.23 0.57 -19.59
N GLU A 652 -29.39 -0.26 -18.97
CA GLU A 652 -28.74 -1.41 -19.56
C GLU A 652 -29.16 -2.67 -18.80
N GLY A 653 -29.21 -3.82 -19.47
CA GLY A 653 -29.77 -5.06 -18.95
C GLY A 653 -31.27 -5.26 -19.24
N PRO A 654 -31.90 -6.34 -18.74
CA PRO A 654 -31.31 -7.37 -17.87
C PRO A 654 -30.24 -8.21 -18.55
N VAL A 655 -29.17 -8.54 -17.82
CA VAL A 655 -28.21 -9.58 -18.20
C VAL A 655 -28.05 -10.57 -17.05
N GLU A 656 -28.12 -11.87 -17.33
CA GLU A 656 -27.85 -12.91 -16.32
C GLU A 656 -26.33 -12.99 -16.08
N VAL A 657 -25.90 -12.61 -14.87
CA VAL A 657 -24.48 -12.52 -14.47
C VAL A 657 -24.04 -13.62 -13.52
N MET A 658 -24.96 -14.27 -12.82
CA MET A 658 -24.70 -15.43 -11.95
C MET A 658 -25.94 -16.32 -11.88
N ARG A 659 -25.74 -17.62 -11.64
CA ARG A 659 -26.80 -18.62 -11.43
C ARG A 659 -26.40 -19.56 -10.29
N GLY A 660 -27.40 -20.09 -9.57
CA GLY A 660 -27.24 -21.00 -8.43
C GLY A 660 -27.48 -20.35 -7.07
N LEU A 661 -27.76 -19.05 -7.03
CA LEU A 661 -27.99 -18.30 -5.79
C LEU A 661 -29.47 -18.34 -5.34
N SER A 662 -30.05 -19.55 -5.32
CA SER A 662 -31.41 -19.78 -4.81
C SER A 662 -31.41 -19.99 -3.29
N GLY A 663 -32.53 -19.67 -2.63
CA GLY A 663 -32.74 -20.06 -1.22
C GLY A 663 -31.72 -19.46 -0.24
N PHE A 664 -31.60 -18.14 -0.20
CA PHE A 664 -30.94 -17.39 0.88
C PHE A 664 -31.97 -16.76 1.84
N ARG A 665 -31.53 -16.27 3.00
CA ARG A 665 -32.35 -15.52 3.97
C ARG A 665 -32.34 -14.01 3.69
N ASN A 666 -31.16 -13.45 3.45
CA ASN A 666 -30.94 -12.04 3.15
C ASN A 666 -29.76 -11.89 2.17
N VAL A 667 -29.75 -10.80 1.40
CA VAL A 667 -28.61 -10.37 0.58
C VAL A 667 -28.49 -8.85 0.68
N PHE A 668 -27.28 -8.35 0.95
CA PHE A 668 -27.00 -6.92 1.03
C PHE A 668 -25.62 -6.61 0.44
N PRO A 669 -25.43 -5.44 -0.21
CA PRO A 669 -24.14 -5.04 -0.73
C PRO A 669 -23.24 -4.49 0.37
N LEU A 670 -21.93 -4.52 0.13
CA LEU A 670 -20.98 -3.62 0.77
C LEU A 670 -21.30 -2.18 0.35
N MET A 671 -21.54 -1.28 1.30
CA MET A 671 -21.75 0.13 0.97
C MET A 671 -20.42 0.87 0.83
N ASN A 672 -20.36 1.77 -0.16
CA ASN A 672 -19.21 2.59 -0.51
C ASN A 672 -17.86 1.81 -0.46
N PRO A 673 -17.70 0.73 -1.27
CA PRO A 673 -16.37 0.18 -1.49
C PRO A 673 -15.42 1.28 -1.98
N PRO A 674 -14.13 1.27 -1.59
CA PRO A 674 -13.18 2.31 -1.97
C PRO A 674 -12.78 2.19 -3.45
N PHE A 675 -13.69 2.56 -4.36
CA PHE A 675 -13.39 2.66 -5.79
C PHE A 675 -12.56 3.92 -6.06
N ARG A 676 -11.24 3.78 -5.91
CA ARG A 676 -10.27 4.68 -6.52
C ARG A 676 -10.34 4.47 -8.04
N GLY A 677 -11.22 5.22 -8.70
CA GLY A 677 -11.07 5.49 -10.13
C GLY A 677 -9.70 6.12 -10.41
N PRO A 678 -9.18 6.02 -11.64
CA PRO A 678 -7.79 6.35 -11.94
C PRO A 678 -7.46 7.83 -11.65
N ASN A 679 -6.43 8.02 -10.82
CA ASN A 679 -5.61 9.22 -10.70
C ASN A 679 -4.22 8.90 -11.26
#